data_AF-A0A819GE95-F1
#
_entry.id   AF-A0A819GE95-F1
#
_cell.length_a   1.000
_cell.length_b   1.000
_cell.length_c   1.000
_cell.angle_alpha   90.00
_cell.angle_beta   90.00
_cell.angle_gamma   90.00
#
_symmetry.space_group_name_H-M   'P 1'
#
loop_
_entity.id
_entity.type
_entity.pdbx_description
1 polymer ?
#
loop_
_entity_poly.entity_id
_entity_poly.type
_entity_poly.pdbx_seq_one_letter_code
_entity_poly.pdbx_strand_id
1 'polypeptide(L)'
;MTYDEEIENTRNIYISKPIRCIALALALTYYFRLPTQDDNEQRRDNKTPTREKLAEILSQYISDFVFIIQNELERFVNTNHFMIPHSVAVNQAIREHIFSIVVCICTRTPLCIIGAPGQSKTLSFQIVLQNLQGSQLSTKKFCKRLPSIDPFFCLGSKYTRSEDIAYVFERAIKREQHYEQNRINTRCVVFLDEASLPNEKKMVLKVLHPYLDECRVAFVAVANKAFDAANANRMVCIYRSLPSEEDQQVLAYGCLGLEINPQQSRYATTRLEKIISGLCQGYRCILTCPHIPKIFHDRDFIYMLRELRFDLPTTSDDQTTAISGITPISLLHALEDNFNGIDKVEFKELVKIFFTSVQEQCSDFQLPLEEENHQIYRNIPSILRESMKLDSIRRRLYGRYKLIVDESEDESAMNLLLQLNILNFDSNRTNIFRMSDFAGDLNNELRNVEILSIIKLCMETGKTILMVNTGRIHGSLYDVFNQNFSIMATGDTRKIFSKVAIGPKTIDVVVHEDFQCIVHIKRSEFKEIPAPFLSRFQKYSLSINDFYNIQLQKLPQNEQILLKTIEQKASTFIQHFGRQYFYGFNENTLYSFLLSLIKANENGDHYLLSPNQYYSQLTIKSKSFIEQNPADINQCWLRSILSKLMQLVSPESIILKLPTFDGNMARWLCTNYFHQQEHFSIENFIQQLISKPLIDRDNSDLTEHITIVTKVMIFTRTSPYIIGLNEQSTDTLFTSYNNNEKIDLLNLNTIESSVELEERFQNFENDTNKIVFMVIIDGRIGHQHVHIPFVRQLVDKSEYLCNVVKRNRQKYFLILVHSPAQELYHQSSFQSIFLHNWEFYFFDTCASGSAFHLQKMLQILSSTHDQKLESFDNILCDLNILFDDCLWDFCSRIQNMLPELSHDAFKNELAYTFYQHQTSTIRRVKCLKQILKQCTQLQTHIVNIYHESLSIQKNSSEKIYKMIYDISKDILCGKRFDGLVNSIQSQTRISFANFVSNIFKFIINDYGLDTLLKLSTTNTGYDSLLNLIDYSSFIVNNNDKNILSSSTTNEVIQLTCHYSYIPETPLYYLIHQRIKSCADKIKQKILLGENEYKGS
;
A
#
# COMPACT_ATOMS: atom_id res chain seq x y z
N MET A 1 51.63 -40.80 -31.78
CA MET A 1 50.82 -41.56 -32.74
C MET A 1 50.36 -42.81 -32.03
N THR A 2 49.28 -42.65 -31.28
CA THR A 2 48.63 -43.67 -30.45
C THR A 2 47.37 -44.15 -31.18
N TYR A 3 47.01 -45.42 -30.97
CA TYR A 3 45.97 -46.18 -31.66
C TYR A 3 44.58 -45.50 -31.79
N ASP A 4 44.30 -44.44 -31.02
CA ASP A 4 43.08 -43.63 -31.14
C ASP A 4 43.08 -42.67 -32.36
N GLU A 5 44.26 -42.26 -32.86
CA GLU A 5 44.36 -41.45 -34.08
C GLU A 5 44.01 -42.25 -35.36
N GLU A 6 44.08 -43.58 -35.33
CA GLU A 6 43.75 -44.43 -36.48
C GLU A 6 42.23 -44.73 -36.59
N ILE A 7 41.50 -44.74 -35.46
CA ILE A 7 40.05 -45.00 -35.47
C ILE A 7 39.25 -43.71 -35.72
N GLU A 8 39.70 -42.54 -35.25
CA GLU A 8 39.07 -41.25 -35.62
C GLU A 8 39.29 -40.84 -37.08
N ASN A 9 40.38 -41.33 -37.69
CA ASN A 9 40.64 -41.10 -39.11
C ASN A 9 39.77 -41.95 -40.03
N THR A 10 39.25 -43.12 -39.60
CA THR A 10 38.54 -44.01 -40.54
C THR A 10 37.09 -43.62 -40.87
N ARG A 11 36.43 -42.74 -40.10
CA ARG A 11 35.09 -42.20 -40.43
C ARG A 11 35.08 -40.74 -40.93
N ASN A 12 36.13 -39.95 -40.66
CA ASN A 12 36.18 -38.52 -41.01
C ASN A 12 36.70 -38.22 -42.43
N ILE A 13 37.10 -39.23 -43.22
CA ILE A 13 37.85 -39.06 -44.48
C ILE A 13 36.99 -38.69 -45.71
N TYR A 14 35.66 -38.78 -45.70
CA TYR A 14 34.87 -38.67 -46.94
C TYR A 14 34.05 -37.38 -47.19
N ILE A 15 34.18 -36.32 -46.37
CA ILE A 15 33.41 -35.09 -46.58
C ILE A 15 34.32 -33.91 -46.89
N SER A 16 34.22 -33.39 -48.11
CA SER A 16 35.05 -32.28 -48.59
C SER A 16 34.81 -30.99 -47.77
N LYS A 17 35.86 -30.17 -47.59
CA LYS A 17 35.75 -28.86 -46.91
C LYS A 17 34.62 -27.97 -47.47
N PRO A 18 34.42 -27.87 -48.80
CA PRO A 18 33.30 -27.10 -49.36
C PRO A 18 31.93 -27.57 -48.85
N ILE A 19 31.69 -28.88 -48.77
CA ILE A 19 30.42 -29.44 -48.29
C ILE A 19 30.19 -29.07 -46.82
N ARG A 20 31.23 -29.16 -45.98
CA ARG A 20 31.15 -28.72 -44.57
C ARG A 20 30.80 -27.24 -44.44
N CYS A 21 31.43 -26.37 -45.25
CA CYS A 21 31.12 -24.94 -45.27
C CYS A 21 29.69 -24.65 -45.72
N ILE A 22 29.21 -25.35 -46.76
CA ILE A 22 27.82 -25.23 -47.25
C ILE A 22 26.84 -25.69 -46.16
N ALA A 23 27.12 -26.82 -45.49
CA ALA A 23 26.29 -27.33 -44.42
C ALA A 23 26.18 -26.30 -43.28
N LEU A 24 27.29 -25.75 -42.81
CA LEU A 24 27.31 -24.71 -41.76
C LEU A 24 26.58 -23.43 -42.17
N ALA A 25 26.71 -23.00 -43.43
CA ALA A 25 25.99 -21.83 -43.94
C ALA A 25 24.47 -22.07 -43.94
N LEU A 26 24.02 -23.21 -44.48
CA LEU A 26 22.61 -23.61 -44.45
C LEU A 26 22.10 -23.76 -43.02
N ALA A 27 22.95 -24.24 -42.11
CA ALA A 27 22.59 -24.41 -40.72
C ALA A 27 22.29 -23.05 -40.05
N LEU A 28 23.17 -22.07 -40.23
CA LEU A 28 23.00 -20.73 -39.67
C LEU A 28 21.82 -19.98 -40.28
N THR A 29 21.61 -20.07 -41.60
CA THR A 29 20.58 -19.28 -42.29
C THR A 29 19.18 -19.87 -42.18
N TYR A 30 19.04 -21.20 -42.10
CA TYR A 30 17.73 -21.87 -42.16
C TYR A 30 17.50 -22.85 -41.00
N TYR A 31 18.45 -23.73 -40.70
CA TYR A 31 18.24 -24.81 -39.73
C TYR A 31 18.04 -24.30 -38.30
N PHE A 32 18.94 -23.44 -37.80
CA PHE A 32 18.82 -22.88 -36.44
C PHE A 32 17.66 -21.90 -36.29
N ARG A 33 17.07 -21.44 -37.40
CA ARG A 33 15.86 -20.61 -37.37
C ARG A 33 14.60 -21.41 -37.05
N LEU A 34 14.61 -22.72 -37.28
CA LEU A 34 13.42 -23.54 -37.11
C LEU A 34 13.35 -24.15 -35.71
N PRO A 35 12.15 -24.25 -35.13
CA PRO A 35 11.90 -24.96 -33.87
C PRO A 35 12.16 -26.46 -33.98
N THR A 36 12.46 -27.14 -32.88
CA THR A 36 12.32 -28.62 -32.84
C THR A 36 10.85 -29.04 -32.86
N GLN A 37 10.62 -30.33 -33.07
CA GLN A 37 9.34 -30.96 -32.77
C GLN A 37 8.91 -30.75 -31.30
N ASP A 38 9.80 -30.97 -30.32
CA ASP A 38 9.52 -30.74 -28.91
C ASP A 38 9.13 -29.28 -28.63
N ASP A 39 9.79 -28.33 -29.30
CA ASP A 39 9.48 -26.91 -29.18
C ASP A 39 8.05 -26.60 -29.62
N ASN A 40 7.61 -27.23 -30.71
CA ASN A 40 6.29 -27.04 -31.29
C ASN A 40 5.22 -27.68 -30.41
N GLU A 41 5.47 -28.86 -29.87
CA GLU A 41 4.60 -29.53 -28.90
C GLU A 41 4.44 -28.67 -27.63
N GLN A 42 5.54 -28.13 -27.10
CA GLN A 42 5.52 -27.22 -25.96
C GLN A 42 4.77 -25.90 -26.25
N ARG A 43 4.91 -25.35 -27.46
CA ARG A 43 4.21 -24.13 -27.90
C ARG A 43 2.76 -24.36 -28.32
N ARG A 44 2.33 -25.62 -28.44
CA ARG A 44 1.05 -26.01 -29.05
C ARG A 44 0.89 -25.45 -30.47
N ASP A 45 2.00 -25.40 -31.21
CA ASP A 45 2.05 -24.90 -32.58
C ASP A 45 2.38 -26.04 -33.56
N ASN A 46 1.33 -26.59 -34.17
CA ASN A 46 1.46 -27.70 -35.12
C ASN A 46 1.69 -27.22 -36.56
N LYS A 47 1.69 -25.91 -36.82
CA LYS A 47 1.75 -25.35 -38.19
C LYS A 47 3.17 -24.99 -38.61
N THR A 48 4.03 -24.58 -37.67
CA THR A 48 5.40 -24.18 -37.98
C THR A 48 6.26 -25.41 -38.37
N PRO A 49 6.97 -25.39 -39.51
CA PRO A 49 7.85 -26.49 -39.89
C PRO A 49 8.98 -26.67 -38.88
N THR A 50 9.34 -27.92 -38.60
CA THR A 50 10.39 -28.26 -37.63
C THR A 50 11.77 -28.33 -38.28
N ARG A 51 12.82 -28.12 -37.50
CA ARG A 51 14.20 -28.28 -37.96
C ARG A 51 14.51 -29.72 -38.33
N GLU A 52 13.86 -30.70 -37.69
CA GLU A 52 14.00 -32.13 -38.02
C GLU A 52 13.51 -32.40 -39.46
N LYS A 53 12.34 -31.87 -39.84
CA LYS A 53 11.84 -31.95 -41.23
C LYS A 53 12.80 -31.32 -42.23
N LEU A 54 13.38 -30.17 -41.89
CA LEU A 54 14.38 -29.55 -42.76
C LEU A 54 15.65 -30.40 -42.86
N ALA A 55 16.11 -30.98 -41.74
CA ALA A 55 17.25 -31.87 -41.72
C ALA A 55 17.03 -33.13 -42.58
N GLU A 56 15.83 -33.72 -42.56
CA GLU A 56 15.48 -34.85 -43.44
C GLU A 56 15.62 -34.48 -44.92
N ILE A 57 15.10 -33.31 -45.32
CA ILE A 57 15.22 -32.81 -46.70
C ILE A 57 16.69 -32.57 -47.06
N LEU A 58 17.44 -31.89 -46.19
CA LEU A 58 18.85 -31.58 -46.42
C LEU A 58 19.73 -32.84 -46.46
N SER A 59 19.35 -33.87 -45.69
CA SER A 59 20.09 -35.15 -45.65
C SER A 59 20.01 -35.93 -46.97
N GLN A 60 19.03 -35.62 -47.84
CA GLN A 60 18.97 -36.18 -49.20
C GLN A 60 20.08 -35.65 -50.11
N TYR A 61 20.61 -34.46 -49.82
CA TYR A 61 21.64 -33.78 -50.62
C TYR A 61 23.01 -33.79 -49.93
N ILE A 62 23.02 -33.73 -48.60
CA ILE A 62 24.21 -33.75 -47.76
C ILE A 62 24.04 -34.89 -46.76
N SER A 63 24.60 -36.05 -47.08
CA SER A 63 24.55 -37.24 -46.22
C SER A 63 25.05 -36.91 -44.81
N ASP A 64 24.30 -37.34 -43.80
CA ASP A 64 24.59 -37.10 -42.38
C ASP A 64 24.68 -35.62 -41.99
N PHE A 65 23.85 -34.75 -42.60
CA PHE A 65 23.81 -33.30 -42.34
C PHE A 65 23.89 -32.95 -40.85
N VAL A 66 23.02 -33.53 -40.01
CA VAL A 66 22.97 -33.23 -38.57
C VAL A 66 24.28 -33.60 -37.86
N PHE A 67 24.85 -34.76 -38.19
CA PHE A 67 26.11 -35.22 -37.61
C PHE A 67 27.27 -34.33 -38.02
N ILE A 68 27.31 -33.86 -39.28
CA ILE A 68 28.31 -32.88 -39.73
C ILE A 68 28.21 -31.61 -38.89
N ILE A 69 27.00 -31.06 -38.72
CA ILE A 69 26.81 -29.84 -37.93
C ILE A 69 27.25 -30.04 -36.49
N GLN A 70 26.83 -31.12 -35.82
CA GLN A 70 27.21 -31.39 -34.43
C GLN A 70 28.72 -31.55 -34.26
N ASN A 71 29.37 -32.34 -35.12
CA ASN A 71 30.82 -32.55 -35.08
C ASN A 71 31.59 -31.25 -35.33
N GLU A 72 31.14 -30.42 -36.29
CA GLU A 72 31.76 -29.12 -36.55
C GLU A 72 31.56 -28.12 -35.41
N LEU A 73 30.39 -28.09 -34.78
CA LEU A 73 30.12 -27.26 -33.61
C LEU A 73 30.97 -27.69 -32.41
N GLU A 74 31.13 -28.99 -32.18
CA GLU A 74 31.97 -29.55 -31.13
C GLU A 74 33.45 -29.25 -31.37
N ARG A 75 33.91 -29.39 -32.62
CA ARG A 75 35.26 -28.95 -33.03
C ARG A 75 35.47 -27.45 -32.89
N PHE A 76 34.45 -26.65 -33.15
CA PHE A 76 34.53 -25.19 -33.07
C PHE A 76 34.57 -24.73 -31.60
N VAL A 77 33.64 -25.21 -30.78
CA VAL A 77 33.47 -24.85 -29.36
C VAL A 77 34.09 -25.94 -28.48
N ASN A 78 35.41 -26.03 -28.51
CA ASN A 78 36.17 -26.87 -27.59
C ASN A 78 37.09 -26.02 -26.69
N THR A 79 37.60 -26.63 -25.63
CA THR A 79 38.52 -26.00 -24.67
C THR A 79 39.88 -25.61 -25.29
N ASN A 80 40.20 -26.12 -26.48
CA ASN A 80 41.39 -25.74 -27.23
C ASN A 80 41.20 -24.42 -28.01
N HIS A 81 39.96 -24.09 -28.37
CA HIS A 81 39.63 -22.88 -29.12
C HIS A 81 39.09 -21.76 -28.23
N PHE A 82 38.35 -22.09 -27.17
CA PHE A 82 37.76 -21.13 -26.23
C PHE A 82 38.17 -21.45 -24.78
N MET A 83 38.38 -20.40 -23.99
CA MET A 83 38.38 -20.48 -22.53
C MET A 83 36.93 -20.46 -22.05
N ILE A 84 36.46 -21.58 -21.53
CA ILE A 84 35.12 -21.74 -20.98
C ILE A 84 35.27 -21.90 -19.46
N PRO A 85 34.54 -21.13 -18.63
CA PRO A 85 34.62 -21.28 -17.18
C PRO A 85 34.21 -22.68 -16.72
N HIS A 86 34.93 -23.25 -15.75
CA HIS A 86 34.67 -24.60 -15.23
C HIS A 86 33.25 -24.82 -14.68
N SER A 87 32.54 -23.74 -14.31
CA SER A 87 31.16 -23.78 -13.81
C SER A 87 30.09 -23.77 -14.92
N VAL A 88 30.49 -23.79 -16.20
CA VAL A 88 29.58 -23.74 -17.35
C VAL A 88 29.61 -25.08 -18.07
N ALA A 89 28.48 -25.78 -18.05
CA ALA A 89 28.30 -27.01 -18.83
C ALA A 89 28.11 -26.67 -20.31
N VAL A 90 28.96 -27.23 -21.19
CA VAL A 90 28.90 -26.98 -22.64
C VAL A 90 27.86 -27.89 -23.29
N ASN A 91 26.60 -27.49 -23.23
CA ASN A 91 25.49 -28.16 -23.91
C ASN A 91 25.37 -27.73 -25.39
N GLN A 92 24.47 -28.38 -26.14
CA GLN A 92 24.26 -28.04 -27.55
C GLN A 92 23.84 -26.58 -27.77
N ALA A 93 23.02 -26.03 -26.85
CA ALA A 93 22.58 -24.63 -26.89
C ALA A 93 23.76 -23.65 -26.92
N ILE A 94 24.70 -23.79 -25.98
CA ILE A 94 25.88 -22.92 -25.90
C ILE A 94 26.75 -23.06 -27.15
N ARG A 95 26.91 -24.28 -27.68
CA ARG A 95 27.72 -24.48 -28.90
C ARG A 95 27.14 -23.72 -30.09
N GLU A 96 25.83 -23.83 -30.33
CA GLU A 96 25.16 -23.11 -31.42
C GLU A 96 25.16 -21.59 -31.19
N HIS A 97 24.95 -21.12 -29.96
CA HIS A 97 25.01 -19.68 -29.65
C HIS A 97 26.39 -19.11 -29.91
N ILE A 98 27.45 -19.72 -29.36
CA ILE A 98 28.84 -19.24 -29.53
C ILE A 98 29.21 -19.23 -31.01
N PHE A 99 28.92 -20.31 -31.74
CA PHE A 99 29.15 -20.38 -33.18
C PHE A 99 28.44 -19.24 -33.92
N SER A 100 27.14 -19.08 -33.68
CA SER A 100 26.33 -18.09 -34.39
C SER A 100 26.75 -16.66 -34.07
N ILE A 101 27.04 -16.36 -32.81
CA ILE A 101 27.52 -15.04 -32.37
C ILE A 101 28.84 -14.70 -33.06
N VAL A 102 29.82 -15.62 -33.03
CA VAL A 102 31.14 -15.37 -33.64
C VAL A 102 31.02 -15.15 -35.14
N VAL A 103 30.28 -16.02 -35.84
CA VAL A 103 30.11 -15.90 -37.30
C VAL A 103 29.39 -14.60 -37.66
N CYS A 104 28.27 -14.29 -37.00
CA CYS A 104 27.47 -13.09 -37.28
C CYS A 104 28.24 -11.80 -36.98
N ILE A 105 29.07 -11.77 -35.93
CA ILE A 105 29.95 -10.61 -35.66
C ILE A 105 31.01 -10.44 -36.75
N CYS A 106 31.61 -11.55 -37.21
CA CYS A 106 32.61 -11.51 -38.28
C CYS A 106 32.01 -11.03 -39.61
N THR A 107 30.78 -11.45 -39.92
CA THR A 107 30.07 -11.09 -41.16
C THR A 107 29.25 -9.80 -41.06
N ARG A 108 29.16 -9.18 -39.88
CA ARG A 108 28.25 -8.08 -39.55
C ARG A 108 26.78 -8.39 -39.87
N THR A 109 26.40 -9.65 -39.80
CA THR A 109 25.00 -10.07 -39.97
C THR A 109 24.25 -9.85 -38.66
N PRO A 110 23.13 -9.11 -38.64
CA PRO A 110 22.35 -8.93 -37.42
C PRO A 110 21.84 -10.28 -36.90
N LEU A 111 22.07 -10.57 -35.63
CA LEU A 111 21.67 -11.81 -34.97
C LEU A 111 20.66 -11.52 -33.86
N CYS A 112 19.65 -12.37 -33.74
CA CYS A 112 18.75 -12.40 -32.59
C CYS A 112 18.63 -13.82 -32.05
N ILE A 113 18.87 -14.00 -30.74
CA ILE A 113 18.70 -15.28 -30.05
C ILE A 113 17.43 -15.20 -29.19
N ILE A 114 16.45 -16.04 -29.50
CA ILE A 114 15.13 -16.08 -28.85
C ILE A 114 15.02 -17.39 -28.04
N GLY A 115 14.67 -17.29 -26.76
CA GLY A 115 14.41 -18.46 -25.92
C GLY A 115 13.91 -18.09 -24.52
N ALA A 116 13.68 -19.05 -23.63
CA ALA A 116 13.28 -18.73 -22.25
C ALA A 116 14.44 -18.09 -21.45
N PRO A 117 14.18 -17.34 -20.36
CA PRO A 117 15.24 -16.81 -19.51
C PRO A 117 15.99 -17.94 -18.80
N GLY A 118 17.32 -17.82 -18.71
CA GLY A 118 18.18 -18.85 -18.11
C GLY A 118 18.85 -19.81 -19.11
N GLN A 119 18.52 -19.74 -20.40
CA GLN A 119 19.08 -20.61 -21.44
C GLN A 119 20.44 -20.17 -22.02
N SER A 120 21.32 -19.65 -21.17
CA SER A 120 22.72 -19.32 -21.53
C SER A 120 22.91 -18.36 -22.73
N LYS A 121 21.91 -17.55 -23.09
CA LYS A 121 21.97 -16.61 -24.22
C LYS A 121 22.99 -15.49 -23.99
N THR A 122 22.78 -14.69 -22.94
CA THR A 122 23.71 -13.61 -22.52
C THR A 122 25.08 -14.18 -22.11
N LEU A 123 25.11 -15.36 -21.47
CA LEU A 123 26.35 -16.05 -21.10
C LEU A 123 27.19 -16.41 -22.33
N SER A 124 26.56 -16.88 -23.41
CA SER A 124 27.29 -17.22 -24.65
C SER A 124 27.95 -15.99 -25.26
N PHE A 125 27.28 -14.83 -25.23
CA PHE A 125 27.88 -13.56 -25.67
C PHE A 125 29.06 -13.14 -24.78
N GLN A 126 28.95 -13.29 -23.46
CA GLN A 126 30.04 -13.01 -22.53
C GLN A 126 31.25 -13.90 -22.74
N ILE A 127 31.05 -15.21 -23.00
CA ILE A 127 32.15 -16.13 -23.33
C ILE A 127 32.87 -15.67 -24.59
N VAL A 128 32.12 -15.28 -25.63
CA VAL A 128 32.71 -14.74 -26.86
C VAL A 128 33.51 -13.46 -26.59
N LEU A 129 32.94 -12.53 -25.80
CA LEU A 129 33.60 -11.28 -25.44
C LEU A 129 34.91 -11.49 -24.66
N GLN A 130 34.92 -12.43 -23.71
CA GLN A 130 36.12 -12.77 -22.92
C GLN A 130 37.22 -13.41 -23.77
N ASN A 131 36.84 -14.12 -24.84
CA ASN A 131 37.79 -14.82 -25.71
C ASN A 131 38.32 -13.95 -26.86
N LEU A 132 37.53 -12.99 -27.37
CA LEU A 132 37.86 -12.14 -28.52
C LEU A 132 38.35 -10.73 -28.10
N GLN A 133 39.34 -10.68 -27.20
CA GLN A 133 39.94 -9.43 -26.70
C GLN A 133 41.14 -8.93 -27.53
N GLY A 134 41.45 -9.62 -28.63
CA GLY A 134 42.56 -9.27 -29.53
C GLY A 134 43.85 -10.05 -29.27
N SER A 135 44.81 -9.92 -30.19
CA SER A 135 45.98 -10.81 -30.28
C SER A 135 46.89 -10.82 -29.05
N GLN A 136 46.88 -9.72 -28.27
CA GLN A 136 47.67 -9.55 -27.06
C GLN A 136 47.00 -10.15 -25.81
N LEU A 137 45.66 -10.10 -25.71
CA LEU A 137 44.90 -10.48 -24.52
C LEU A 137 44.26 -11.87 -24.64
N SER A 138 43.87 -12.28 -25.85
CA SER A 138 43.31 -13.61 -26.09
C SER A 138 44.36 -14.69 -25.83
N THR A 139 44.04 -15.70 -25.02
CA THR A 139 44.99 -16.79 -24.70
C THR A 139 45.06 -17.85 -25.81
N LYS A 140 43.95 -18.12 -26.49
CA LYS A 140 43.83 -19.22 -27.49
C LYS A 140 44.24 -18.78 -28.90
N LYS A 141 45.05 -19.62 -29.57
CA LYS A 141 45.56 -19.37 -30.94
C LYS A 141 44.44 -19.17 -31.98
N PHE A 142 43.33 -19.89 -31.83
CA PHE A 142 42.18 -19.76 -32.72
C PHE A 142 41.54 -18.37 -32.62
N CYS A 143 41.22 -17.93 -31.39
CA CYS A 143 40.63 -16.62 -31.11
C CYS A 143 41.51 -15.45 -31.58
N LYS A 144 42.85 -15.59 -31.54
CA LYS A 144 43.78 -14.55 -32.05
C LYS A 144 43.67 -14.28 -33.55
N ARG A 145 43.11 -15.21 -34.34
CA ARG A 145 42.92 -15.04 -35.79
C ARG A 145 41.65 -14.27 -36.14
N LEU A 146 40.73 -14.16 -35.19
CA LEU A 146 39.47 -13.45 -35.33
C LEU A 146 39.62 -11.98 -34.93
N PRO A 147 38.73 -11.08 -35.40
CA PRO A 147 38.75 -9.69 -34.96
C PRO A 147 38.50 -9.58 -33.45
N SER A 148 39.13 -8.59 -32.82
CA SER A 148 38.80 -8.22 -31.45
C SER A 148 37.41 -7.56 -31.39
N ILE A 149 36.72 -7.69 -30.27
CA ILE A 149 35.37 -7.16 -30.08
C ILE A 149 35.38 -5.99 -29.09
N ASP A 150 34.72 -4.89 -29.47
CA ASP A 150 34.43 -3.74 -28.61
C ASP A 150 32.90 -3.61 -28.40
N PRO A 151 32.36 -4.03 -27.24
CA PRO A 151 30.92 -4.13 -27.04
C PRO A 151 30.27 -2.81 -26.57
N PHE A 152 29.08 -2.54 -27.10
CA PHE A 152 28.19 -1.45 -26.72
C PHE A 152 26.86 -2.05 -26.22
N PHE A 153 26.62 -1.98 -24.91
CA PHE A 153 25.47 -2.63 -24.29
C PHE A 153 24.23 -1.73 -24.31
N CYS A 154 23.10 -2.32 -24.64
CA CYS A 154 21.76 -1.74 -24.51
C CYS A 154 20.86 -2.74 -23.79
N LEU A 155 20.13 -2.30 -22.77
CA LEU A 155 19.14 -3.15 -22.10
C LEU A 155 17.73 -2.70 -22.44
N GLY A 156 16.89 -3.64 -22.87
CA GLY A 156 15.45 -3.45 -22.99
C GLY A 156 14.75 -3.43 -21.64
N SER A 157 13.92 -2.41 -21.41
CA SER A 157 13.01 -2.29 -20.26
C SER A 157 11.76 -1.50 -20.65
N LYS A 158 10.73 -1.52 -19.79
CA LYS A 158 9.53 -0.69 -19.98
C LYS A 158 9.81 0.82 -20.06
N TYR A 159 10.97 1.25 -19.56
CA TYR A 159 11.42 2.64 -19.53
C TYR A 159 12.37 3.00 -20.67
N THR A 160 12.82 2.04 -21.49
CA THR A 160 13.76 2.31 -22.61
C THR A 160 13.11 3.19 -23.66
N ARG A 161 13.79 4.28 -24.06
CA ARG A 161 13.32 5.19 -25.11
C ARG A 161 14.08 4.96 -26.42
N SER A 162 13.54 5.46 -27.52
CA SER A 162 14.15 5.39 -28.85
C SER A 162 15.50 6.11 -28.89
N GLU A 163 15.59 7.23 -28.17
CA GLU A 163 16.79 8.08 -28.14
C GLU A 163 17.96 7.36 -27.46
N ASP A 164 17.68 6.56 -26.42
CA ASP A 164 18.69 5.79 -25.69
C ASP A 164 19.37 4.77 -26.61
N ILE A 165 18.58 4.05 -27.44
CA ILE A 165 19.08 3.06 -28.41
C ILE A 165 19.88 3.76 -29.52
N ALA A 166 19.34 4.83 -30.10
CA ALA A 166 20.01 5.59 -31.15
C ALA A 166 21.38 6.11 -30.69
N TYR A 167 21.44 6.66 -29.47
CA TYR A 167 22.68 7.18 -28.89
C TYR A 167 23.78 6.10 -28.80
N VAL A 168 23.42 4.86 -28.41
CA VAL A 168 24.37 3.74 -28.35
C VAL A 168 24.89 3.37 -29.75
N PHE A 169 24.00 3.29 -30.74
CA PHE A 169 24.38 2.99 -32.13
C PHE A 169 25.30 4.06 -32.72
N GLU A 170 24.97 5.34 -32.55
CA GLU A 170 25.79 6.44 -33.08
C GLU A 170 27.20 6.43 -32.49
N ARG A 171 27.34 6.11 -31.19
CA ARG A 171 28.65 5.96 -30.56
C ARG A 171 29.43 4.78 -31.09
N ALA A 172 28.76 3.63 -31.26
CA ALA A 172 29.38 2.44 -31.84
C ALA A 172 29.88 2.70 -33.26
N ILE A 173 29.07 3.39 -34.08
CA ILE A 173 29.42 3.74 -35.47
C ILE A 173 30.62 4.69 -35.50
N LYS A 174 30.64 5.73 -34.66
CA LYS A 174 31.78 6.65 -34.56
C LYS A 174 33.06 5.90 -34.15
N ARG A 175 32.95 4.92 -33.25
CA ARG A 175 34.09 4.11 -32.80
C ARG A 175 34.58 3.13 -33.87
N GLU A 176 33.67 2.50 -34.61
CA GLU A 176 33.99 1.61 -35.74
C GLU A 176 34.73 2.38 -36.84
N GLN A 177 34.23 3.58 -37.20
CA GLN A 177 34.89 4.45 -38.18
C GLN A 177 36.33 4.80 -37.77
N HIS A 178 36.56 5.05 -36.47
CA HIS A 178 37.89 5.30 -35.94
C HIS A 178 38.81 4.07 -36.07
N TYR A 179 38.30 2.86 -35.81
CA TYR A 179 39.07 1.63 -35.99
C TYR A 179 39.37 1.35 -37.46
N GLU A 180 38.41 1.58 -38.37
CA GLU A 180 38.60 1.44 -39.81
C GLU A 180 39.65 2.41 -40.36
N GLN A 181 39.61 3.68 -39.94
CA GLN A 181 40.60 4.69 -40.30
C GLN A 181 42.01 4.32 -39.83
N ASN A 182 42.13 3.78 -38.62
CA ASN A 182 43.41 3.38 -38.03
C ASN A 182 43.85 1.95 -38.37
N ARG A 183 43.10 1.23 -39.22
CA ARG A 183 43.35 -0.18 -39.59
C ARG A 183 43.51 -1.13 -38.40
N ILE A 184 42.76 -0.86 -37.32
CA ILE A 184 42.74 -1.71 -36.13
C ILE A 184 41.76 -2.86 -36.39
N ASN A 185 42.19 -4.11 -36.20
CA ASN A 185 41.34 -5.29 -36.39
C ASN A 185 40.38 -5.50 -35.19
N THR A 186 39.48 -4.54 -35.00
CA THR A 186 38.46 -4.51 -33.96
C THR A 186 37.10 -4.27 -34.60
N ARG A 187 36.07 -4.96 -34.07
CA ARG A 187 34.66 -4.80 -34.45
C ARG A 187 33.87 -4.25 -33.27
N CYS A 188 33.17 -3.15 -33.49
CA CYS A 188 32.17 -2.65 -32.57
C CYS A 188 30.91 -3.50 -32.68
N VAL A 189 30.39 -3.96 -31.55
CA VAL A 189 29.19 -4.80 -31.48
C VAL A 189 28.18 -4.13 -30.57
N VAL A 190 27.01 -3.79 -31.10
CA VAL A 190 25.86 -3.37 -30.28
C VAL A 190 25.13 -4.61 -29.78
N PHE A 191 25.08 -4.79 -28.46
CA PHE A 191 24.42 -5.91 -27.80
C PHE A 191 23.14 -5.42 -27.12
N LEU A 192 21.97 -5.84 -27.63
CA LEU A 192 20.67 -5.50 -27.07
C LEU A 192 20.11 -6.70 -26.29
N ASP A 193 20.19 -6.65 -24.96
CA ASP A 193 19.59 -7.67 -24.11
C ASP A 193 18.14 -7.33 -23.79
N GLU A 194 17.32 -8.34 -23.49
CA GLU A 194 15.90 -8.19 -23.18
C GLU A 194 15.10 -7.41 -24.23
N ALA A 195 15.42 -7.63 -25.50
CA ALA A 195 14.96 -6.79 -26.58
C ALA A 195 13.42 -6.81 -26.80
N SER A 196 12.70 -7.75 -26.17
CA SER A 196 11.24 -7.84 -26.18
C SER A 196 10.54 -7.07 -25.05
N LEU A 197 11.27 -6.39 -24.16
CA LEU A 197 10.70 -5.62 -23.03
C LEU A 197 10.31 -4.15 -23.33
N PRO A 198 10.93 -3.43 -24.28
CA PRO A 198 10.51 -2.07 -24.62
C PRO A 198 9.03 -1.95 -24.99
N ASN A 199 8.44 -0.80 -24.70
CA ASN A 199 7.00 -0.59 -24.85
C ASN A 199 6.57 -0.63 -26.33
N GLU A 200 5.88 -1.71 -26.71
CA GLU A 200 5.37 -1.93 -28.07
C GLU A 200 4.44 -0.80 -28.54
N LYS A 201 3.61 -0.23 -27.64
CA LYS A 201 2.70 0.88 -27.98
C LYS A 201 3.44 2.14 -28.42
N LYS A 202 4.64 2.36 -27.87
CA LYS A 202 5.53 3.49 -28.23
C LYS A 202 6.41 3.19 -29.44
N MET A 203 6.36 1.96 -29.98
CA MET A 203 7.12 1.53 -31.15
C MET A 203 8.64 1.81 -31.05
N VAL A 204 9.19 1.67 -29.85
CA VAL A 204 10.59 2.03 -29.51
C VAL A 204 11.60 1.36 -30.45
N LEU A 205 11.40 0.09 -30.80
CA LEU A 205 12.33 -0.71 -31.60
C LEU A 205 12.37 -0.33 -33.08
N LYS A 206 11.45 0.50 -33.58
CA LYS A 206 11.52 0.99 -34.98
C LYS A 206 12.80 1.75 -35.27
N VAL A 207 13.42 2.31 -34.24
CA VAL A 207 14.72 3.00 -34.34
C VAL A 207 15.83 2.08 -34.86
N LEU A 208 15.69 0.74 -34.71
CA LEU A 208 16.68 -0.23 -35.19
C LEU A 208 16.72 -0.34 -36.71
N HIS A 209 15.60 -0.12 -37.42
CA HIS A 209 15.48 -0.38 -38.86
C HIS A 209 16.62 0.24 -39.71
N PRO A 210 16.90 1.55 -39.63
CA PRO A 210 17.98 2.14 -40.44
C PRO A 210 19.35 1.53 -40.12
N TYR A 211 19.62 1.23 -38.85
CA TYR A 211 20.91 0.67 -38.43
C TYR A 211 21.10 -0.78 -38.87
N LEU A 212 20.03 -1.58 -38.85
CA LEU A 212 20.06 -2.97 -39.31
C LEU A 212 20.06 -3.09 -40.83
N ASP A 213 19.53 -2.11 -41.55
CA ASP A 213 19.59 -2.08 -43.02
C ASP A 213 21.00 -1.69 -43.51
N GLU A 214 21.69 -0.76 -42.82
CA GLU A 214 23.07 -0.36 -43.17
C GLU A 214 24.16 -1.29 -42.64
N CYS A 215 23.94 -1.98 -41.51
CA CYS A 215 24.88 -2.93 -40.89
C CYS A 215 26.33 -2.40 -40.70
N ARG A 216 26.51 -1.10 -40.42
CA ARG A 216 27.86 -0.50 -40.24
C ARG A 216 28.62 -1.08 -39.06
N VAL A 217 27.90 -1.45 -38.00
CA VAL A 217 28.41 -2.15 -36.81
C VAL A 217 27.72 -3.50 -36.67
N ALA A 218 28.36 -4.46 -36.01
CA ALA A 218 27.73 -5.75 -35.73
C ALA A 218 26.63 -5.60 -34.67
N PHE A 219 25.57 -6.39 -34.78
CA PHE A 219 24.43 -6.34 -33.87
C PHE A 219 24.04 -7.74 -33.38
N VAL A 220 23.88 -7.88 -32.06
CA VAL A 220 23.42 -9.10 -31.41
C VAL A 220 22.30 -8.74 -30.44
N ALA A 221 21.11 -9.27 -30.66
CA ALA A 221 19.98 -9.14 -29.75
C ALA A 221 19.71 -10.47 -29.03
N VAL A 222 19.27 -10.36 -27.78
CA VAL A 222 18.74 -11.47 -26.99
C VAL A 222 17.32 -11.12 -26.56
N ALA A 223 16.38 -12.03 -26.80
CA ALA A 223 14.98 -11.82 -26.48
C ALA A 223 14.34 -13.08 -25.87
N ASN A 224 13.24 -12.88 -25.15
CA ASN A 224 12.43 -13.99 -24.63
C ASN A 224 11.17 -14.24 -25.46
N LYS A 225 10.76 -13.26 -26.25
CA LYS A 225 9.68 -13.37 -27.23
C LYS A 225 10.22 -13.04 -28.61
N ALA A 226 9.58 -13.58 -29.64
CA ALA A 226 9.89 -13.21 -31.01
C ALA A 226 9.58 -11.73 -31.24
N PHE A 227 10.41 -11.09 -32.07
CA PHE A 227 10.15 -9.75 -32.57
C PHE A 227 8.98 -9.75 -33.55
N ASP A 228 8.47 -8.55 -33.84
CA ASP A 228 7.60 -8.35 -34.99
C ASP A 228 8.33 -8.68 -36.30
N ALA A 229 7.56 -8.98 -37.35
CA ALA A 229 8.13 -9.38 -38.63
C ALA A 229 9.05 -8.30 -39.23
N ALA A 230 8.76 -7.01 -38.97
CA ALA A 230 9.55 -5.89 -39.47
C ALA A 230 10.99 -5.91 -38.95
N ASN A 231 11.19 -6.22 -37.66
CA ASN A 231 12.52 -6.40 -37.09
C ASN A 231 13.10 -7.77 -37.45
N ALA A 232 12.34 -8.85 -37.28
CA ALA A 232 12.82 -10.22 -37.49
C ALA A 232 13.34 -10.47 -38.92
N ASN A 233 12.73 -9.87 -39.94
CA ASN A 233 13.16 -10.04 -41.34
C ASN A 233 14.54 -9.44 -41.64
N ARG A 234 15.05 -8.53 -40.79
CA ARG A 234 16.36 -7.89 -40.94
C ARG A 234 17.49 -8.62 -40.23
N MET A 235 17.18 -9.73 -39.54
CA MET A 235 18.13 -10.43 -38.67
C MET A 235 18.01 -11.95 -38.80
N VAL A 236 19.09 -12.66 -38.50
CA VAL A 236 19.07 -14.11 -38.30
C VAL A 236 18.47 -14.37 -36.92
N CYS A 237 17.27 -14.96 -36.85
CA CYS A 237 16.62 -15.31 -35.59
C CYS A 237 16.87 -16.79 -35.26
N ILE A 238 17.57 -17.08 -34.16
CA ILE A 238 17.74 -18.43 -33.64
C ILE A 238 16.69 -18.67 -32.57
N TYR A 239 15.93 -19.76 -32.70
CA TYR A 239 14.93 -20.16 -31.72
C TYR A 239 15.43 -21.30 -30.85
N ARG A 240 15.30 -21.15 -29.53
CA ARG A 240 15.60 -22.19 -28.55
C ARG A 240 14.43 -22.41 -27.58
N SER A 241 14.13 -23.68 -27.33
CA SER A 241 13.21 -24.16 -26.30
C SER A 241 13.94 -24.65 -25.05
N LEU A 242 13.18 -25.23 -24.13
CA LEU A 242 13.70 -25.86 -22.91
C LEU A 242 14.76 -26.92 -23.24
N PRO A 243 15.78 -27.09 -22.38
CA PRO A 243 16.81 -28.10 -22.59
C PRO A 243 16.21 -29.52 -22.68
N SER A 244 16.78 -30.36 -23.55
CA SER A 244 16.46 -31.79 -23.58
C SER A 244 16.80 -32.43 -22.22
N GLU A 245 16.29 -33.63 -21.96
CA GLU A 245 16.61 -34.34 -20.71
C GLU A 245 18.12 -34.56 -20.56
N GLU A 246 18.78 -34.94 -21.66
CA GLU A 246 20.23 -35.11 -21.72
C GLU A 246 20.98 -33.79 -21.46
N ASP A 247 20.57 -32.70 -22.12
CA ASP A 247 21.19 -31.37 -21.92
C ASP A 247 21.01 -30.88 -20.47
N GLN A 248 19.87 -31.17 -19.85
CA GLN A 248 19.59 -30.79 -18.47
C GLN A 248 20.43 -31.61 -17.48
N GLN A 249 20.63 -32.91 -17.74
CA GLN A 249 21.55 -33.73 -16.94
C GLN A 249 22.98 -33.22 -17.07
N VAL A 250 23.47 -32.95 -18.28
CA VAL A 250 24.80 -32.37 -18.53
C VAL A 250 24.98 -31.06 -17.76
N LEU A 251 23.95 -30.20 -17.76
CA LEU A 251 23.91 -28.98 -16.97
C LEU A 251 24.00 -29.25 -15.46
N ALA A 252 23.26 -30.25 -14.96
CA ALA A 252 23.25 -30.60 -13.55
C ALA A 252 24.62 -31.09 -13.06
N TYR A 253 25.28 -31.98 -13.81
CA TYR A 253 26.65 -32.41 -13.51
C TYR A 253 27.62 -31.23 -13.43
N GLY A 254 27.60 -30.33 -14.43
CA GLY A 254 28.47 -29.16 -14.44
C GLY A 254 28.20 -28.19 -13.28
N CYS A 255 26.94 -28.00 -12.89
CA CYS A 255 26.59 -27.14 -11.75
C CYS A 255 27.04 -27.72 -10.41
N LEU A 256 27.01 -29.05 -10.28
CA LEU A 256 27.51 -29.79 -9.12
C LEU A 256 29.04 -29.92 -9.11
N GLY A 257 29.73 -29.47 -10.17
CA GLY A 257 31.19 -29.55 -10.28
C GLY A 257 31.71 -30.97 -10.54
N LEU A 258 30.88 -31.81 -11.16
CA LEU A 258 31.19 -33.20 -11.50
C LEU A 258 31.63 -33.30 -12.96
N GLU A 259 32.57 -34.21 -13.25
CA GLU A 259 32.97 -34.51 -14.63
C GLU A 259 32.12 -35.65 -15.20
N ILE A 260 31.69 -35.51 -16.46
CA ILE A 260 30.95 -36.55 -17.16
C ILE A 260 31.97 -37.53 -17.74
N ASN A 261 32.07 -38.73 -17.18
CA ASN A 261 32.93 -39.79 -17.71
C ASN A 261 32.15 -40.64 -18.74
N PRO A 262 32.35 -40.45 -20.06
CA PRO A 262 31.63 -41.20 -21.08
C PRO A 262 31.91 -42.72 -21.05
N GLN A 263 32.99 -43.15 -20.38
CA GLN A 263 33.38 -44.56 -20.29
C GLN A 263 32.79 -45.32 -19.07
N GLN A 264 32.26 -44.62 -18.06
CA GLN A 264 31.67 -45.25 -16.86
C GLN A 264 30.17 -45.57 -16.99
N SER A 265 29.50 -45.07 -18.03
CA SER A 265 28.05 -45.27 -18.28
C SER A 265 27.62 -46.73 -18.50
N ARG A 266 28.56 -47.68 -18.58
CA ARG A 266 28.26 -49.10 -18.86
C ARG A 266 28.22 -50.01 -17.63
N TYR A 267 28.63 -49.57 -16.43
CA TYR A 267 28.64 -50.43 -15.24
C TYR A 267 28.21 -49.68 -13.97
N ALA A 268 26.98 -49.95 -13.52
CA ALA A 268 26.30 -49.49 -12.29
C ALA A 268 26.06 -47.97 -12.14
N THR A 269 24.80 -47.56 -12.32
CA THR A 269 24.32 -46.19 -12.04
C THR A 269 24.52 -45.87 -10.56
N THR A 270 25.34 -44.86 -10.24
CA THR A 270 25.61 -44.52 -8.83
C THR A 270 24.38 -43.92 -8.16
N ARG A 271 24.31 -43.98 -6.82
CA ARG A 271 23.22 -43.32 -6.05
C ARG A 271 23.09 -41.84 -6.41
N LEU A 272 24.21 -41.16 -6.62
CA LEU A 272 24.24 -39.73 -6.96
C LEU A 272 23.65 -39.47 -8.35
N GLU A 273 23.94 -40.31 -9.34
CA GLU A 273 23.37 -40.18 -10.70
C GLU A 273 21.84 -40.36 -10.68
N LYS A 274 21.33 -41.29 -9.87
CA LYS A 274 19.89 -41.47 -9.64
C LYS A 274 19.25 -40.23 -9.03
N ILE A 275 19.90 -39.62 -8.04
CA ILE A 275 19.44 -38.36 -7.44
C ILE A 275 19.43 -37.24 -8.48
N ILE A 276 20.52 -37.07 -9.24
CA ILE A 276 20.60 -36.03 -10.29
C ILE A 276 19.50 -36.21 -11.33
N SER A 277 19.24 -37.44 -11.77
CA SER A 277 18.14 -37.75 -12.69
C SER A 277 16.79 -37.35 -12.09
N GLY A 278 16.53 -37.72 -10.83
CA GLY A 278 15.31 -37.36 -10.10
C GLY A 278 15.14 -35.85 -9.89
N LEU A 279 16.23 -35.11 -9.66
CA LEU A 279 16.20 -33.64 -9.57
C LEU A 279 15.83 -33.00 -10.91
N CYS A 280 16.37 -33.51 -12.02
CA CYS A 280 16.03 -33.03 -13.35
C CYS A 280 14.56 -33.31 -13.69
N GLN A 281 14.08 -34.52 -13.39
CA GLN A 281 12.69 -34.93 -13.55
C GLN A 281 11.76 -34.05 -12.70
N GLY A 282 12.07 -33.83 -11.42
CA GLY A 282 11.30 -32.99 -10.52
C GLY A 282 11.14 -31.56 -11.03
N TYR A 283 12.23 -30.97 -11.55
CA TYR A 283 12.17 -29.65 -12.15
C TYR A 283 11.27 -29.61 -13.41
N ARG A 284 11.34 -30.62 -14.29
CA ARG A 284 10.44 -30.71 -15.46
C ARG A 284 8.97 -30.84 -15.07
N CYS A 285 8.67 -31.63 -14.03
CA CYS A 285 7.33 -31.77 -13.48
C CYS A 285 6.80 -30.44 -12.92
N ILE A 286 7.65 -29.62 -12.30
CA ILE A 286 7.25 -28.30 -11.81
C ILE A 286 6.88 -27.35 -12.94
N LEU A 287 7.65 -27.36 -14.04
CA LEU A 287 7.40 -26.49 -15.20
C LEU A 287 6.06 -26.80 -15.90
N THR A 288 5.57 -28.04 -15.80
CA THR A 288 4.30 -28.48 -16.39
C THR A 288 3.13 -28.44 -15.42
N CYS A 289 3.38 -28.31 -14.12
CA CYS A 289 2.34 -28.30 -13.09
C CYS A 289 1.48 -27.01 -13.15
N PRO A 290 0.14 -27.12 -13.26
CA PRO A 290 -0.73 -25.95 -13.32
C PRO A 290 -0.91 -25.23 -11.98
N HIS A 291 -0.70 -25.92 -10.85
CA HIS A 291 -0.84 -25.34 -9.50
C HIS A 291 0.37 -24.51 -9.08
N ILE A 292 1.52 -24.68 -9.72
CA ILE A 292 2.72 -23.91 -9.40
C ILE A 292 2.80 -22.66 -10.29
N PRO A 293 2.93 -21.46 -9.70
CA PRO A 293 3.11 -20.23 -10.46
C PRO A 293 4.35 -20.28 -11.37
N LYS A 294 4.20 -19.81 -12.63
CA LYS A 294 5.28 -19.75 -13.63
C LYS A 294 6.25 -18.59 -13.38
N ILE A 295 6.77 -18.47 -12.15
CA ILE A 295 7.73 -17.44 -11.73
C ILE A 295 9.17 -17.98 -11.63
N PHE A 296 9.34 -19.30 -11.68
CA PHE A 296 10.63 -19.98 -11.62
C PHE A 296 11.18 -20.27 -13.01
N HIS A 297 12.50 -20.18 -13.14
CA HIS A 297 13.23 -20.30 -14.40
C HIS A 297 14.51 -21.12 -14.20
N ASP A 298 15.21 -21.45 -15.28
CA ASP A 298 16.38 -22.34 -15.22
C ASP A 298 17.45 -21.83 -14.24
N ARG A 299 17.53 -20.51 -14.03
CA ARG A 299 18.43 -19.91 -13.01
C ARG A 299 18.10 -20.37 -11.60
N ASP A 300 16.83 -20.49 -11.23
CA ASP A 300 16.44 -20.97 -9.90
C ASP A 300 16.94 -22.41 -9.67
N PHE A 301 16.80 -23.27 -10.69
CA PHE A 301 17.31 -24.64 -10.69
C PHE A 301 18.85 -24.70 -10.67
N ILE A 302 19.53 -23.90 -11.49
CA ILE A 302 21.00 -23.81 -11.54
C ILE A 302 21.57 -23.41 -10.17
N TYR A 303 20.99 -22.39 -9.53
CA TYR A 303 21.49 -21.91 -8.25
C TYR A 303 21.18 -22.89 -7.10
N MET A 304 20.04 -23.59 -7.15
CA MET A 304 19.77 -24.72 -6.25
C MET A 304 20.84 -25.81 -6.39
N LEU A 305 21.20 -26.20 -7.62
CA LEU A 305 22.26 -27.20 -7.85
C LEU A 305 23.63 -26.72 -7.37
N ARG A 306 23.95 -25.44 -7.58
CA ARG A 306 25.21 -24.84 -7.10
C ARG A 306 25.28 -24.75 -5.58
N GLU A 307 24.15 -24.63 -4.90
CA GLU A 307 24.09 -24.70 -3.45
C GLU A 307 24.35 -26.12 -2.96
N LEU A 308 23.70 -27.12 -3.55
CA LEU A 308 23.91 -28.55 -3.25
C LEU A 308 25.34 -29.02 -3.51
N ARG A 309 26.09 -28.34 -4.37
CA ARG A 309 27.52 -28.61 -4.59
C ARG A 309 28.34 -28.52 -3.30
N PHE A 310 27.95 -27.67 -2.35
CA PHE A 310 28.71 -27.49 -1.11
C PHE A 310 28.56 -28.64 -0.12
N ASP A 311 27.59 -29.53 -0.35
CA ASP A 311 27.42 -30.76 0.41
C ASP A 311 28.23 -31.92 -0.17
N LEU A 312 28.82 -31.74 -1.36
CA LEU A 312 29.68 -32.73 -2.00
C LEU A 312 31.13 -32.58 -1.52
N PRO A 313 31.86 -33.69 -1.31
CA PRO A 313 33.25 -33.63 -0.89
C PRO A 313 34.13 -32.95 -1.95
N THR A 314 34.90 -31.94 -1.53
CA THR A 314 35.94 -31.33 -2.37
C THR A 314 37.04 -32.35 -2.61
N THR A 315 37.38 -32.58 -3.88
CA THR A 315 38.48 -33.45 -4.31
C THR A 315 39.84 -32.93 -3.82
N SER A 316 40.22 -33.28 -2.60
CA SER A 316 41.61 -33.25 -2.13
C SER A 316 41.80 -34.12 -0.87
N ASP A 317 42.49 -35.23 -1.09
CA ASP A 317 43.48 -35.89 -0.23
C ASP A 317 43.17 -37.06 0.73
N ASP A 318 41.93 -37.40 1.09
CA ASP A 318 41.71 -38.61 1.91
C ASP A 318 40.84 -39.67 1.23
N GLN A 319 41.52 -40.60 0.54
CA GLN A 319 40.95 -41.87 0.10
C GLN A 319 40.72 -42.81 1.30
N THR A 320 39.80 -42.48 2.19
CA THR A 320 39.05 -43.44 3.02
C THR A 320 38.14 -42.68 3.97
N THR A 321 36.87 -42.50 3.60
CA THR A 321 35.65 -42.74 4.41
C THR A 321 34.47 -41.90 3.90
N ALA A 322 33.38 -42.61 3.59
CA ALA A 322 32.01 -42.16 3.33
C ALA A 322 31.75 -41.09 2.24
N ILE A 323 31.26 -41.57 1.09
CA ILE A 323 30.47 -40.79 0.13
C ILE A 323 29.20 -40.30 0.84
N SER A 324 29.24 -39.12 1.45
CA SER A 324 28.01 -38.38 1.78
C SER A 324 27.58 -37.63 0.53
N GLY A 325 26.65 -38.22 -0.23
CA GLY A 325 25.98 -37.54 -1.33
C GLY A 325 24.97 -36.51 -0.80
N ILE A 326 24.24 -35.88 -1.71
CA ILE A 326 23.12 -34.97 -1.40
C ILE A 326 22.16 -35.65 -0.40
N THR A 327 21.82 -34.97 0.68
CA THR A 327 20.89 -35.46 1.72
C THR A 327 19.48 -34.92 1.51
N PRO A 328 18.44 -35.56 2.09
CA PRO A 328 17.08 -35.01 2.10
C PRO A 328 16.99 -33.60 2.68
N ILE A 329 17.68 -33.33 3.80
CA ILE A 329 17.61 -32.01 4.45
C ILE A 329 18.32 -30.93 3.62
N SER A 330 19.46 -31.24 2.99
CA SER A 330 20.13 -30.31 2.09
C SER A 330 19.27 -29.98 0.86
N LEU A 331 18.56 -30.97 0.30
CA LEU A 331 17.63 -30.71 -0.80
C LEU A 331 16.50 -29.79 -0.36
N LEU A 332 15.89 -30.05 0.80
CA LEU A 332 14.85 -29.20 1.33
C LEU A 332 15.33 -27.76 1.52
N HIS A 333 16.50 -27.57 2.12
CA HIS A 333 17.06 -26.23 2.32
C HIS A 333 17.35 -25.52 1.00
N ALA A 334 17.95 -26.22 0.02
CA ALA A 334 18.21 -25.63 -1.30
C ALA A 334 16.92 -25.24 -2.04
N LEU A 335 15.82 -25.99 -1.83
CA LEU A 335 14.50 -25.65 -2.35
C LEU A 335 13.91 -24.42 -1.64
N GLU A 336 13.99 -24.36 -0.31
CA GLU A 336 13.53 -23.21 0.50
C GLU A 336 14.27 -21.91 0.17
N ASP A 337 15.56 -22.03 -0.14
CA ASP A 337 16.40 -20.92 -0.54
C ASP A 337 16.03 -20.46 -1.96
N ASN A 338 15.92 -21.37 -2.94
CA ASN A 338 15.86 -20.97 -4.36
C ASN A 338 14.45 -20.92 -4.98
N PHE A 339 13.47 -21.61 -4.40
CA PHE A 339 12.10 -21.73 -4.93
C PHE A 339 11.04 -21.04 -4.04
N ASN A 340 11.43 -19.92 -3.44
CA ASN A 340 10.56 -19.10 -2.60
C ASN A 340 9.85 -17.99 -3.42
N GLY A 341 8.95 -17.21 -2.81
CA GLY A 341 8.11 -16.21 -3.49
C GLY A 341 6.75 -16.71 -3.96
N ILE A 342 6.33 -17.90 -3.51
CA ILE A 342 5.01 -18.52 -3.72
C ILE A 342 4.32 -18.78 -2.39
N ASP A 343 3.03 -19.12 -2.40
CA ASP A 343 2.28 -19.38 -1.18
C ASP A 343 2.74 -20.67 -0.48
N LYS A 344 2.56 -20.75 0.84
CA LYS A 344 3.02 -21.90 1.66
C LYS A 344 2.46 -23.24 1.18
N VAL A 345 1.22 -23.25 0.66
CA VAL A 345 0.57 -24.47 0.15
C VAL A 345 1.23 -24.91 -1.17
N GLU A 346 1.44 -23.96 -2.08
CA GLU A 346 2.10 -24.18 -3.37
C GLU A 346 3.55 -24.66 -3.15
N PHE A 347 4.26 -24.08 -2.18
CA PHE A 347 5.63 -24.50 -1.85
C PHE A 347 5.69 -25.95 -1.33
N LYS A 348 4.76 -26.35 -0.46
CA LYS A 348 4.68 -27.74 0.01
C LYS A 348 4.39 -28.72 -1.12
N GLU A 349 3.58 -28.33 -2.11
CA GLU A 349 3.34 -29.15 -3.30
C GLU A 349 4.61 -29.26 -4.16
N LEU A 350 5.32 -28.15 -4.38
CA LEU A 350 6.60 -28.12 -5.09
C LEU A 350 7.64 -29.06 -4.46
N VAL A 351 7.78 -29.02 -3.13
CA VAL A 351 8.68 -29.91 -2.38
C VAL A 351 8.27 -31.37 -2.59
N LYS A 352 6.98 -31.69 -2.48
CA LYS A 352 6.50 -33.07 -2.74
C LYS A 352 6.87 -33.54 -4.15
N ILE A 353 6.70 -32.71 -5.17
CA ILE A 353 7.04 -33.06 -6.56
C ILE A 353 8.52 -33.44 -6.70
N PHE A 354 9.44 -32.64 -6.14
CA PHE A 354 10.87 -32.95 -6.17
C PHE A 354 11.17 -34.26 -5.44
N PHE A 355 10.66 -34.43 -4.22
CA PHE A 355 10.95 -35.62 -3.43
C PHE A 355 10.35 -36.90 -4.04
N THR A 356 9.13 -36.85 -4.58
CA THR A 356 8.55 -38.00 -5.31
C THR A 356 9.39 -38.36 -6.53
N SER A 357 9.83 -37.36 -7.32
CA SER A 357 10.66 -37.61 -8.51
C SER A 357 12.03 -38.21 -8.16
N VAL A 358 12.64 -37.78 -7.05
CA VAL A 358 13.90 -38.38 -6.56
C VAL A 358 13.65 -39.78 -5.99
N GLN A 359 12.54 -40.01 -5.30
CA GLN A 359 12.18 -41.30 -4.71
C GLN A 359 11.91 -42.38 -5.77
N GLU A 360 11.32 -42.01 -6.91
CA GLU A 360 11.12 -42.90 -8.06
C GLU A 360 12.45 -43.48 -8.58
N GLN A 361 13.53 -42.70 -8.52
CA GLN A 361 14.87 -43.12 -8.95
C GLN A 361 15.69 -43.74 -7.81
N CYS A 362 15.49 -43.26 -6.58
CA CYS A 362 16.23 -43.63 -5.37
C CYS A 362 15.27 -43.82 -4.19
N SER A 363 14.80 -45.05 -3.98
CA SER A 363 13.77 -45.42 -2.98
C SER A 363 14.04 -44.93 -1.55
N ASP A 364 15.32 -44.88 -1.16
CA ASP A 364 15.74 -44.56 0.20
C ASP A 364 15.78 -43.05 0.47
N PHE A 365 15.50 -42.22 -0.55
CA PHE A 365 15.51 -40.77 -0.45
C PHE A 365 14.11 -40.25 -0.11
N GLN A 366 13.79 -40.23 1.19
CA GLN A 366 12.47 -39.82 1.69
C GLN A 366 12.46 -38.36 2.15
N LEU A 367 11.28 -37.73 2.07
CA LEU A 367 11.05 -36.43 2.69
C LEU A 367 11.26 -36.56 4.21
N PRO A 368 11.98 -35.62 4.87
CA PRO A 368 12.09 -35.62 6.33
C PRO A 368 10.71 -35.67 7.00
N LEU A 369 10.59 -36.37 8.12
CA LEU A 369 9.33 -36.48 8.88
C LEU A 369 9.19 -35.33 9.89
N GLU A 370 7.95 -34.89 10.15
CA GLU A 370 7.67 -33.87 11.17
C GLU A 370 7.78 -34.56 12.54
N GLU A 371 8.79 -34.20 13.34
CA GLU A 371 8.86 -34.63 14.72
C GLU A 371 7.87 -33.81 15.56
N GLU A 372 7.32 -34.38 16.64
CA GLU A 372 6.26 -33.76 17.47
C GLU A 372 6.59 -32.34 17.98
N ASN A 373 7.87 -31.93 17.98
CA ASN A 373 8.34 -30.65 18.47
C ASN A 373 9.15 -29.79 17.46
N HIS A 374 9.35 -30.24 16.21
CA HIS A 374 10.12 -29.48 15.21
C HIS A 374 9.36 -29.33 13.88
N GLN A 375 9.12 -28.08 13.48
CA GLN A 375 8.69 -27.78 12.11
C GLN A 375 9.84 -28.12 11.14
N ILE A 376 9.56 -28.99 10.17
CA ILE A 376 10.51 -29.31 9.08
C ILE A 376 10.88 -28.04 8.29
N TYR A 377 9.88 -27.23 7.98
CA TYR A 377 10.05 -26.08 7.09
C TYR A 377 10.57 -24.87 7.87
N ARG A 378 11.68 -24.29 7.39
CA ARG A 378 12.22 -23.04 7.95
C ARG A 378 11.28 -21.89 7.60
N ASN A 379 11.23 -20.90 8.49
CA ASN A 379 10.45 -19.69 8.23
C ASN A 379 11.22 -18.73 7.27
N ILE A 380 10.48 -18.00 6.43
CA ILE A 380 11.05 -17.17 5.36
C ILE A 380 12.01 -16.08 5.89
N PRO A 381 11.68 -15.31 6.94
CA PRO A 381 12.62 -14.36 7.53
C PRO A 381 13.93 -14.97 8.06
N SER A 382 13.90 -16.19 8.62
CA SER A 382 15.12 -16.92 9.02
C SER A 382 15.95 -17.31 7.81
N ILE A 383 15.30 -17.85 6.76
CA ILE A 383 15.97 -18.20 5.49
C ILE A 383 16.66 -16.95 4.90
N LEU A 384 15.95 -15.81 4.86
CA LEU A 384 16.51 -14.55 4.41
C LEU A 384 17.71 -14.13 5.27
N ARG A 385 17.59 -14.19 6.61
CA ARG A 385 18.67 -13.85 7.54
C ARG A 385 19.91 -14.73 7.33
N GLU A 386 19.75 -16.02 7.10
CA GLU A 386 20.84 -16.95 6.79
C GLU A 386 21.49 -16.61 5.45
N SER A 387 20.68 -16.34 4.42
CA SER A 387 21.18 -15.94 3.09
C SER A 387 22.00 -14.63 3.10
N MET A 388 21.77 -13.76 4.07
CA MET A 388 22.52 -12.51 4.25
C MET A 388 23.88 -12.72 4.94
N LYS A 389 24.06 -13.85 5.65
CA LYS A 389 25.26 -14.22 6.42
C LYS A 389 26.23 -15.13 5.65
N LEU A 390 25.96 -15.42 4.38
CA LEU A 390 26.86 -16.24 3.55
C LEU A 390 28.26 -15.65 3.52
N ASP A 391 29.28 -16.51 3.67
CA ASP A 391 30.68 -16.15 3.48
C ASP A 391 30.96 -15.71 2.03
N SER A 392 32.13 -15.11 1.78
CA SER A 392 32.45 -14.56 0.45
C SER A 392 32.54 -15.63 -0.65
N ILE A 393 32.92 -16.87 -0.31
CA ILE A 393 33.04 -17.99 -1.26
C ILE A 393 31.65 -18.42 -1.73
N ARG A 394 30.76 -18.72 -0.78
CA ARG A 394 29.38 -19.13 -1.01
C ARG A 394 28.61 -18.04 -1.75
N ARG A 395 28.76 -16.79 -1.30
CA ARG A 395 28.14 -15.62 -1.92
C ARG A 395 28.54 -15.46 -3.39
N ARG A 396 29.82 -15.66 -3.71
CA ARG A 396 30.33 -15.58 -5.09
C ARG A 396 29.87 -16.73 -5.98
N LEU A 397 29.78 -17.95 -5.43
CA LEU A 397 29.49 -19.14 -6.23
C LEU A 397 27.98 -19.37 -6.43
N TYR A 398 27.15 -19.06 -5.44
CA TYR A 398 25.69 -19.26 -5.51
C TYR A 398 24.83 -18.19 -4.81
N GLY A 399 25.41 -17.22 -4.11
CA GLY A 399 24.60 -16.18 -3.45
C GLY A 399 23.99 -15.21 -4.45
N ARG A 400 22.70 -15.34 -4.75
CA ARG A 400 21.95 -14.36 -5.54
C ARG A 400 21.62 -13.11 -4.73
N TYR A 401 21.38 -12.01 -5.43
CA TYR A 401 20.74 -10.84 -4.84
C TYR A 401 19.28 -11.14 -4.52
N LYS A 402 18.67 -10.33 -3.64
CA LYS A 402 17.38 -10.65 -3.03
C LYS A 402 16.28 -9.79 -3.64
N LEU A 403 15.13 -10.40 -3.88
CA LEU A 403 13.89 -9.75 -4.25
C LEU A 403 12.89 -9.96 -3.12
N ILE A 404 12.51 -8.87 -2.47
CA ILE A 404 11.53 -8.90 -1.40
C ILE A 404 10.18 -8.53 -1.99
N VAL A 405 9.27 -9.50 -1.97
CA VAL A 405 7.87 -9.34 -2.32
C VAL A 405 7.12 -9.04 -1.04
N ASP A 406 6.73 -7.78 -0.87
CA ASP A 406 5.96 -7.33 0.27
C ASP A 406 4.48 -7.63 0.02
N GLU A 407 3.89 -8.49 0.85
CA GLU A 407 2.46 -8.79 0.78
C GLU A 407 1.60 -7.59 1.23
N SER A 408 2.21 -6.58 1.87
CA SER A 408 1.56 -5.31 2.21
C SER A 408 1.79 -4.23 1.14
N GLU A 409 0.85 -3.29 1.05
CA GLU A 409 0.98 -2.14 0.14
C GLU A 409 1.70 -0.94 0.77
N ASP A 410 1.89 -0.98 2.10
CA ASP A 410 2.45 0.10 2.92
C ASP A 410 3.91 -0.12 3.33
N GLU A 411 4.60 -1.06 2.67
CA GLU A 411 6.01 -1.38 2.89
C GLU A 411 6.30 -1.95 4.30
N SER A 412 5.32 -2.63 4.90
CA SER A 412 5.45 -3.21 6.25
C SER A 412 6.55 -4.24 6.36
N ALA A 413 6.77 -5.08 5.34
CA ALA A 413 7.82 -6.10 5.40
C ALA A 413 9.20 -5.45 5.49
N MET A 414 9.44 -4.38 4.73
CA MET A 414 10.68 -3.60 4.83
C MET A 414 10.92 -3.10 6.25
N ASN A 415 9.90 -2.48 6.84
CA ASN A 415 9.97 -1.94 8.19
C ASN A 415 10.28 -3.03 9.22
N LEU A 416 9.66 -4.21 9.10
CA LEU A 416 9.92 -5.36 9.98
C LEU A 416 11.33 -5.91 9.82
N LEU A 417 11.89 -5.93 8.61
CA LEU A 417 13.26 -6.39 8.38
C LEU A 417 14.29 -5.50 9.09
N LEU A 418 14.06 -4.19 9.10
CA LEU A 418 14.87 -3.21 9.83
C LEU A 418 14.69 -3.39 11.34
N GLN A 419 13.45 -3.47 11.83
CA GLN A 419 13.14 -3.61 13.25
C GLN A 419 13.74 -4.89 13.86
N LEU A 420 13.74 -5.99 13.11
CA LEU A 420 14.26 -7.29 13.58
C LEU A 420 15.76 -7.47 13.32
N ASN A 421 16.46 -6.40 12.93
CA ASN A 421 17.88 -6.40 12.62
C ASN A 421 18.28 -7.48 11.59
N ILE A 422 17.36 -7.87 10.71
CA ILE A 422 17.69 -8.67 9.53
C ILE A 422 18.43 -7.77 8.54
N LEU A 423 17.94 -6.54 8.39
CA LEU A 423 18.64 -5.43 7.78
C LEU A 423 19.05 -4.45 8.87
N ASN A 424 20.23 -3.84 8.72
CA ASN A 424 20.73 -2.90 9.72
C ASN A 424 20.28 -1.47 9.39
N PHE A 425 19.78 -0.72 10.37
CA PHE A 425 19.38 0.68 10.17
C PHE A 425 20.58 1.63 9.98
N ASP A 426 21.79 1.21 10.37
CA ASP A 426 23.01 2.00 10.22
C ASP A 426 23.34 2.21 8.73
N SER A 427 23.36 3.48 8.31
CA SER A 427 23.77 3.94 6.97
C SER A 427 25.21 3.59 6.59
N ASN A 428 26.03 3.13 7.55
CA ASN A 428 27.34 2.57 7.26
C ASN A 428 27.27 1.12 6.77
N ARG A 429 26.18 0.40 7.05
CA ARG A 429 25.98 -0.99 6.64
C ARG A 429 24.91 -1.15 5.58
N THR A 430 23.76 -0.49 5.73
CA THR A 430 22.63 -0.57 4.78
C THR A 430 22.22 0.82 4.31
N ASN A 431 22.13 1.02 2.99
CA ASN A 431 21.64 2.25 2.39
C ASN A 431 20.30 2.00 1.70
N ILE A 432 19.27 2.77 2.07
CA ILE A 432 17.94 2.70 1.45
C ILE A 432 17.87 3.74 0.34
N PHE A 433 17.62 3.30 -0.89
CA PHE A 433 17.40 4.14 -2.04
C PHE A 433 15.93 4.07 -2.46
N ARG A 434 15.21 5.18 -2.29
CA ARG A 434 13.86 5.36 -2.83
C ARG A 434 13.90 6.32 -4.01
N MET A 435 13.23 5.96 -5.10
CA MET A 435 12.87 6.94 -6.13
C MET A 435 11.44 7.43 -5.93
N SER A 436 11.25 8.72 -6.16
CA SER A 436 10.00 9.42 -5.91
C SER A 436 9.10 9.46 -7.14
N ASP A 437 7.81 9.27 -6.93
CA ASP A 437 6.79 9.41 -7.98
C ASP A 437 6.21 10.83 -8.08
N PHE A 438 6.76 11.80 -7.32
CA PHE A 438 6.36 13.21 -7.46
C PHE A 438 6.60 13.71 -8.88
N ALA A 439 5.72 14.58 -9.37
CA ALA A 439 5.73 15.06 -10.75
C ALA A 439 7.07 15.68 -11.16
N GLY A 440 7.71 16.47 -10.27
CA GLY A 440 9.01 17.09 -10.51
C GLY A 440 10.19 16.10 -10.56
N ASP A 441 10.03 14.90 -10.00
CA ASP A 441 11.09 13.88 -9.90
C ASP A 441 11.06 12.85 -11.04
N LEU A 442 9.92 12.70 -11.75
CA LEU A 442 9.74 11.66 -12.76
C LEU A 442 10.71 11.82 -13.95
N ASN A 443 10.95 13.05 -14.38
CA ASN A 443 11.78 13.37 -15.55
C ASN A 443 13.18 13.88 -15.21
N ASN A 444 13.57 13.86 -13.92
CA ASN A 444 14.85 14.40 -13.49
C ASN A 444 15.97 13.35 -13.62
N GLU A 445 16.63 13.33 -14.79
CA GLU A 445 17.76 12.41 -15.04
C GLU A 445 18.96 12.66 -14.11
N LEU A 446 19.17 13.89 -13.64
CA LEU A 446 20.27 14.22 -12.71
C LEU A 446 20.12 13.44 -11.40
N ARG A 447 18.89 13.33 -10.90
CA ARG A 447 18.61 12.56 -9.70
C ARG A 447 18.91 11.07 -9.86
N ASN A 448 18.62 10.50 -11.04
CA ASN A 448 18.98 9.11 -11.33
C ASN A 448 20.51 8.94 -11.30
N VAL A 449 21.25 9.90 -11.85
CA VAL A 449 22.72 9.92 -11.85
C VAL A 449 23.29 10.06 -10.44
N GLU A 450 22.71 10.90 -9.59
CA GLU A 450 23.10 11.06 -8.19
C GLU A 450 22.92 9.75 -7.41
N ILE A 451 21.75 9.13 -7.49
CA ILE A 451 21.44 7.85 -6.82
C ILE A 451 22.42 6.76 -7.30
N LEU A 452 22.64 6.64 -8.61
CA LEU A 452 23.58 5.67 -9.17
C LEU A 452 25.03 5.91 -8.73
N SER A 453 25.42 7.17 -8.55
CA SER A 453 26.77 7.53 -8.05
C SER A 453 26.97 7.12 -6.60
N ILE A 454 25.92 7.20 -5.76
CA ILE A 454 25.98 6.72 -4.38
C ILE A 454 25.93 5.19 -4.34
N ILE A 455 25.11 4.55 -5.17
CA ILE A 455 25.09 3.08 -5.31
C ILE A 455 26.48 2.55 -5.70
N LYS A 456 27.15 3.21 -6.64
CA LYS A 456 28.54 2.92 -7.01
C LYS A 456 29.46 2.91 -5.78
N LEU A 457 29.39 3.95 -4.93
CA LEU A 457 30.18 4.01 -3.70
C LEU A 457 29.84 2.87 -2.73
N CYS A 458 28.57 2.51 -2.59
CA CYS A 458 28.13 1.37 -1.78
C CYS A 458 28.70 0.04 -2.33
N MET A 459 28.74 -0.14 -3.65
CA MET A 459 29.36 -1.30 -4.30
C MET A 459 30.86 -1.40 -4.00
N GLU A 460 31.59 -0.27 -4.08
CA GLU A 460 33.02 -0.21 -3.82
C GLU A 460 33.37 -0.46 -2.34
N THR A 461 32.46 -0.09 -1.42
CA THR A 461 32.64 -0.19 0.04
C THR A 461 31.99 -1.41 0.69
N GLY A 462 31.29 -2.26 -0.07
CA GLY A 462 30.66 -3.48 0.45
C GLY A 462 29.41 -3.27 1.29
N LYS A 463 28.74 -2.12 1.14
CA LYS A 463 27.49 -1.83 1.85
C LYS A 463 26.32 -2.58 1.23
N THR A 464 25.35 -2.99 2.05
CA THR A 464 24.06 -3.52 1.56
C THR A 464 23.22 -2.37 1.03
N ILE A 465 22.56 -2.55 -0.10
CA ILE A 465 21.61 -1.58 -0.64
C ILE A 465 20.21 -2.16 -0.64
N LEU A 466 19.24 -1.35 -0.19
CA LEU A 466 17.82 -1.64 -0.27
C LEU A 466 17.19 -0.68 -1.26
N MET A 467 16.62 -1.21 -2.34
CA MET A 467 16.13 -0.46 -3.47
C MET A 467 14.60 -0.49 -3.51
N VAL A 468 13.96 0.64 -3.21
CA VAL A 468 12.49 0.82 -3.14
C VAL A 468 12.03 1.69 -4.31
N ASN A 469 11.04 1.23 -5.08
CA ASN A 469 10.52 1.95 -6.26
C ASN A 469 11.63 2.36 -7.27
N THR A 470 12.62 1.52 -7.49
CA THR A 470 13.83 1.85 -8.29
C THR A 470 13.78 1.38 -9.74
N GLY A 471 12.59 1.03 -10.25
CA GLY A 471 12.43 0.43 -11.58
C GLY A 471 13.09 1.21 -12.73
N ARG A 472 13.19 2.54 -12.58
CA ARG A 472 13.81 3.45 -13.57
C ARG A 472 15.32 3.23 -13.74
N ILE A 473 16.02 2.78 -12.70
CA ILE A 473 17.49 2.58 -12.71
C ILE A 473 17.91 1.13 -12.78
N HIS A 474 16.97 0.18 -12.77
CA HIS A 474 17.30 -1.25 -12.88
C HIS A 474 18.13 -1.56 -14.12
N GLY A 475 17.88 -0.88 -15.24
CA GLY A 475 18.65 -1.08 -16.45
C GLY A 475 20.10 -0.58 -16.38
N SER A 476 20.38 0.37 -15.48
CA SER A 476 21.74 0.85 -15.23
C SER A 476 22.60 -0.12 -14.43
N LEU A 477 21.96 -1.01 -13.65
CA LEU A 477 22.60 -2.02 -12.79
C LEU A 477 22.51 -3.43 -13.38
N TYR A 478 22.28 -3.53 -14.68
CA TYR A 478 21.99 -4.79 -15.34
C TYR A 478 23.06 -5.87 -15.15
N ASP A 479 24.32 -5.52 -15.43
CA ASP A 479 25.44 -6.45 -15.28
C ASP A 479 25.65 -6.87 -13.82
N VAL A 480 25.37 -5.95 -12.88
CA VAL A 480 25.38 -6.22 -11.45
C VAL A 480 24.32 -7.28 -11.13
N PHE A 481 23.06 -7.06 -11.52
CA PHE A 481 21.97 -8.01 -11.26
C PHE A 481 22.17 -9.38 -11.92
N ASN A 482 22.86 -9.42 -13.06
CA ASN A 482 23.26 -10.67 -13.70
C ASN A 482 24.45 -11.37 -13.05
N GLN A 483 25.11 -10.74 -12.07
CA GLN A 483 26.38 -11.19 -11.51
C GLN A 483 27.45 -11.40 -12.60
N ASN A 484 27.41 -10.56 -13.64
CA ASN A 484 28.42 -10.54 -14.68
C ASN A 484 29.65 -9.79 -14.17
N PHE A 485 30.55 -10.55 -13.56
CA PHE A 485 31.74 -10.02 -12.93
C PHE A 485 33.01 -10.39 -13.70
N SER A 486 33.89 -9.41 -13.90
CA SER A 486 35.26 -9.64 -14.36
C SER A 486 36.22 -9.57 -13.17
N ILE A 487 37.07 -10.59 -13.01
CA ILE A 487 38.07 -10.64 -11.94
C ILE A 487 39.41 -10.17 -12.53
N MET A 488 39.98 -9.12 -11.96
CA MET A 488 41.34 -8.68 -12.28
C MET A 488 42.25 -8.94 -11.08
N ALA A 489 43.36 -9.64 -11.33
CA ALA A 489 44.42 -9.79 -10.34
C ALA A 489 45.31 -8.53 -10.40
N THR A 490 45.23 -7.68 -9.39
CA THR A 490 46.10 -6.51 -9.22
C THR A 490 47.06 -6.78 -8.06
N GLY A 491 48.26 -7.27 -8.37
CA GLY A 491 49.23 -7.71 -7.37
C GLY A 491 48.71 -8.90 -6.56
N ASP A 492 48.80 -8.81 -5.22
CA ASP A 492 48.32 -9.85 -4.28
C ASP A 492 46.80 -9.80 -4.04
N THR A 493 46.09 -8.79 -4.54
CA THR A 493 44.65 -8.60 -4.31
C THR A 493 43.84 -8.86 -5.58
N ARG A 494 42.78 -9.67 -5.45
CA ARG A 494 41.80 -9.90 -6.50
C ARG A 494 40.70 -8.86 -6.38
N LYS A 495 40.45 -8.09 -7.43
CA LYS A 495 39.34 -7.14 -7.50
C LYS A 495 38.30 -7.64 -8.47
N ILE A 496 37.04 -7.57 -8.05
CA ILE A 496 35.87 -7.93 -8.83
C ILE A 496 35.31 -6.65 -9.42
N PHE A 497 35.05 -6.64 -10.73
CA PHE A 497 34.49 -5.49 -11.43
C PHE A 497 33.17 -5.86 -12.10
N SER A 498 32.22 -4.91 -12.13
CA SER A 498 31.00 -4.99 -12.92
C SER A 498 30.74 -3.67 -13.62
N LYS A 499 30.00 -3.70 -14.73
CA LYS A 499 29.67 -2.50 -15.48
C LYS A 499 28.40 -1.85 -14.94
N VAL A 500 28.45 -0.54 -14.77
CA VAL A 500 27.29 0.28 -14.38
C VAL A 500 27.13 1.42 -15.37
N ALA A 501 25.91 1.62 -15.88
CA ALA A 501 25.60 2.78 -16.70
C ALA A 501 25.25 3.96 -15.77
N ILE A 502 25.95 5.08 -15.91
CA ILE A 502 25.65 6.33 -15.19
C ILE A 502 25.48 7.42 -16.25
N GLY A 503 24.23 7.80 -16.47
CA GLY A 503 23.85 8.68 -17.59
C GLY A 503 24.31 8.07 -18.93
N PRO A 504 24.99 8.83 -19.80
CA PRO A 504 25.41 8.35 -21.12
C PRO A 504 26.67 7.46 -21.10
N LYS A 505 27.30 7.24 -19.95
CA LYS A 505 28.57 6.51 -19.82
C LYS A 505 28.37 5.17 -19.13
N THR A 506 29.04 4.13 -19.63
CA THR A 506 29.20 2.86 -18.92
C THR A 506 30.58 2.87 -18.29
N ILE A 507 30.65 2.61 -16.99
CA ILE A 507 31.89 2.59 -16.22
C ILE A 507 32.09 1.22 -15.56
N ASP A 508 33.35 0.81 -15.43
CA ASP A 508 33.71 -0.36 -14.63
C ASP A 508 33.76 0.05 -13.16
N VAL A 509 33.00 -0.64 -12.32
CA VAL A 509 32.87 -0.38 -10.89
C VAL A 509 33.41 -1.57 -10.12
N VAL A 510 34.26 -1.31 -9.12
CA VAL A 510 34.74 -2.35 -8.21
C VAL A 510 33.57 -2.79 -7.33
N VAL A 511 33.32 -4.09 -7.28
CA VAL A 511 32.29 -4.70 -6.43
C VAL A 511 32.99 -5.42 -5.30
N HIS A 512 32.79 -4.94 -4.08
CA HIS A 512 33.28 -5.60 -2.88
C HIS A 512 32.57 -6.94 -2.66
N GLU A 513 33.27 -7.95 -2.13
CA GLU A 513 32.72 -9.30 -1.95
C GLU A 513 31.49 -9.31 -1.02
N ASP A 514 31.49 -8.47 0.01
CA ASP A 514 30.37 -8.35 0.95
C ASP A 514 29.17 -7.56 0.43
N PHE A 515 29.28 -6.90 -0.73
CA PHE A 515 28.18 -6.10 -1.29
C PHE A 515 26.92 -6.94 -1.49
N GLN A 516 25.77 -6.42 -1.07
CA GLN A 516 24.45 -7.04 -1.26
C GLN A 516 23.47 -6.05 -1.83
N CYS A 517 22.65 -6.53 -2.76
CA CYS A 517 21.53 -5.80 -3.31
C CYS A 517 20.22 -6.49 -2.94
N ILE A 518 19.27 -5.68 -2.48
CA ILE A 518 17.92 -6.09 -2.14
C ILE A 518 16.97 -5.18 -2.89
N VAL A 519 16.10 -5.75 -3.72
CA VAL A 519 15.05 -5.02 -4.43
C VAL A 519 13.73 -5.29 -3.73
N HIS A 520 13.06 -4.22 -3.28
CA HIS A 520 11.73 -4.29 -2.67
C HIS A 520 10.66 -4.00 -3.73
N ILE A 521 9.60 -4.82 -3.71
CA ILE A 521 8.49 -4.78 -4.65
C ILE A 521 7.20 -5.14 -3.91
N LYS A 522 6.11 -4.42 -4.20
CA LYS A 522 4.78 -4.71 -3.67
C LYS A 522 4.11 -5.89 -4.37
N ARG A 523 3.23 -6.62 -3.68
CA ARG A 523 2.50 -7.75 -4.27
C ARG A 523 1.67 -7.37 -5.50
N SER A 524 1.08 -6.19 -5.51
CA SER A 524 0.35 -5.62 -6.65
C SER A 524 1.24 -5.49 -7.90
N GLU A 525 2.47 -5.00 -7.73
CA GLU A 525 3.44 -4.79 -8.81
C GLU A 525 4.10 -6.09 -9.29
N PHE A 526 4.22 -7.10 -8.42
CA PHE A 526 4.92 -8.35 -8.70
C PHE A 526 4.45 -9.05 -9.99
N LYS A 527 3.14 -8.96 -10.30
CA LYS A 527 2.54 -9.56 -11.50
C LYS A 527 2.99 -8.91 -12.81
N GLU A 528 3.37 -7.63 -12.77
CA GLU A 528 3.80 -6.89 -13.96
C GLU A 528 5.29 -7.09 -14.28
N ILE A 529 6.03 -7.71 -13.36
CA ILE A 529 7.47 -7.82 -13.48
C ILE A 529 7.82 -8.86 -14.53
N PRO A 530 8.70 -8.50 -15.48
CA PRO A 530 9.17 -9.46 -16.45
C PRO A 530 9.86 -10.66 -15.78
N ALA A 531 9.43 -11.86 -16.16
CA ALA A 531 10.07 -13.13 -15.84
C ALA A 531 11.62 -13.11 -15.84
N PRO A 532 12.29 -12.48 -16.83
CA PRO A 532 13.74 -12.42 -16.85
C PRO A 532 14.32 -11.63 -15.68
N PHE A 533 13.68 -10.53 -15.27
CA PHE A 533 14.08 -9.78 -14.09
C PHE A 533 13.94 -10.66 -12.84
N LEU A 534 12.79 -11.34 -12.67
CA LEU A 534 12.57 -12.27 -11.55
C LEU A 534 13.64 -13.36 -11.47
N SER A 535 14.08 -13.91 -12.59
CA SER A 535 15.08 -14.99 -12.63
C SER A 535 16.47 -14.60 -12.08
N ARG A 536 16.77 -13.28 -11.97
CA ARG A 536 18.06 -12.76 -11.48
C ARG A 536 18.17 -12.78 -9.96
N PHE A 537 17.04 -12.83 -9.26
CA PHE A 537 16.99 -12.67 -7.81
C PHE A 537 16.44 -13.91 -7.12
N GLN A 538 16.88 -14.12 -5.90
CA GLN A 538 16.26 -15.03 -4.94
C GLN A 538 15.05 -14.33 -4.33
N LYS A 539 13.86 -14.93 -4.42
CA LYS A 539 12.60 -14.26 -4.07
C LYS A 539 12.17 -14.60 -2.65
N TYR A 540 11.68 -13.63 -1.91
CA TYR A 540 11.15 -13.80 -0.56
C TYR A 540 9.81 -13.09 -0.47
N SER A 541 8.71 -13.85 -0.35
CA SER A 541 7.41 -13.27 -0.02
C SER A 541 7.33 -13.12 1.50
N LEU A 542 7.06 -11.91 1.96
CA LEU A 542 7.04 -11.56 3.37
C LEU A 542 5.73 -10.90 3.73
N SER A 543 5.05 -11.50 4.72
CA SER A 543 3.86 -10.93 5.36
C SER A 543 4.12 -10.60 6.83
N ILE A 544 3.32 -9.71 7.41
CA ILE A 544 3.39 -9.41 8.85
C ILE A 544 3.12 -10.67 9.69
N ASN A 545 2.24 -11.55 9.20
CA ASN A 545 1.94 -12.83 9.83
C ASN A 545 3.19 -13.73 9.92
N ASP A 546 4.07 -13.73 8.92
CA ASP A 546 5.31 -14.53 8.98
C ASP A 546 6.22 -14.08 10.13
N PHE A 547 6.35 -12.77 10.32
CA PHE A 547 7.11 -12.21 11.44
C PHE A 547 6.44 -12.47 12.79
N TYR A 548 5.11 -12.36 12.86
CA TYR A 548 4.35 -12.69 14.06
C TYR A 548 4.57 -14.14 14.48
N ASN A 549 4.46 -15.11 13.57
CA ASN A 549 4.66 -16.52 13.87
C ASN A 549 6.07 -16.82 14.43
N ILE A 550 7.10 -16.16 13.90
CA ILE A 550 8.48 -16.31 14.38
C ILE A 550 8.63 -15.78 15.80
N GLN A 551 8.08 -14.60 16.07
CA GLN A 551 8.20 -14.01 17.39
C GLN A 551 7.35 -14.77 18.42
N LEU A 552 6.18 -15.27 18.01
CA LEU A 552 5.33 -16.14 18.82
C LEU A 552 6.09 -17.41 19.23
N GLN A 553 6.83 -18.05 18.31
CA GLN A 553 7.62 -19.25 18.61
C GLN A 553 8.73 -19.03 19.65
N LYS A 554 9.22 -17.79 19.82
CA LYS A 554 10.25 -17.46 20.82
C LYS A 554 9.70 -17.19 22.21
N LEU A 555 8.38 -17.03 22.36
CA LEU A 555 7.75 -16.80 23.66
C LEU A 555 7.66 -18.08 24.48
N PRO A 556 7.56 -18.00 25.82
CA PRO A 556 7.22 -19.14 26.67
C PRO A 556 5.87 -19.78 26.27
N GLN A 557 5.74 -21.10 26.41
CA GLN A 557 4.54 -21.85 25.98
C GLN A 557 3.21 -21.28 26.51
N ASN A 558 3.17 -20.82 27.77
CA ASN A 558 1.97 -20.24 28.37
C ASN A 558 1.51 -18.96 27.64
N GLU A 559 2.46 -18.09 27.26
CA GLU A 559 2.17 -16.85 26.52
C GLU A 559 1.78 -17.14 25.07
N GLN A 560 2.35 -18.19 24.46
CA GLN A 560 1.93 -18.64 23.13
C GLN A 560 0.47 -19.08 23.10
N ILE A 561 0.05 -19.89 24.08
CA ILE A 561 -1.34 -20.36 24.19
C ILE A 561 -2.29 -19.19 24.43
N LEU A 562 -1.87 -18.24 25.28
CA LEU A 562 -2.60 -17.01 25.56
C LEU A 562 -2.85 -16.20 24.28
N LEU A 563 -1.80 -15.85 23.54
CA LEU A 563 -1.90 -15.06 22.31
C LEU A 563 -2.74 -15.77 21.24
N LYS A 564 -2.57 -17.08 21.05
CA LYS A 564 -3.39 -17.86 20.11
C LYS A 564 -4.88 -17.85 20.47
N THR A 565 -5.20 -17.95 21.76
CA THR A 565 -6.60 -17.88 22.24
C THR A 565 -7.19 -16.50 21.98
N ILE A 566 -6.42 -15.46 22.23
CA ILE A 566 -6.83 -14.07 22.01
C ILE A 566 -7.00 -13.78 20.52
N GLU A 567 -6.06 -14.22 19.68
CA GLU A 567 -6.10 -14.09 18.22
C GLU A 567 -7.38 -14.69 17.65
N GLN A 568 -7.75 -15.90 18.08
CA GLN A 568 -8.99 -16.56 17.67
C GLN A 568 -10.23 -15.74 18.07
N LYS A 569 -10.30 -15.26 19.33
CA LYS A 569 -11.42 -14.45 19.82
C LYS A 569 -11.52 -13.08 19.14
N ALA A 570 -10.39 -12.44 18.86
CA ALA A 570 -10.35 -11.18 18.13
C ALA A 570 -10.79 -11.39 16.67
N SER A 571 -10.35 -12.48 16.04
CA SER A 571 -10.74 -12.83 14.67
C SER A 571 -12.24 -13.11 14.54
N THR A 572 -12.84 -13.84 15.48
CA THR A 572 -14.30 -14.07 15.50
C THR A 572 -15.07 -12.78 15.72
N PHE A 573 -14.58 -11.89 16.60
CA PHE A 573 -15.17 -10.56 16.78
C PHE A 573 -15.13 -9.73 15.49
N ILE A 574 -13.98 -9.67 14.82
CA ILE A 574 -13.82 -8.93 13.56
C ILE A 574 -14.76 -9.50 12.48
N GLN A 575 -14.89 -10.83 12.39
CA GLN A 575 -15.78 -11.49 11.44
C GLN A 575 -17.26 -11.15 11.73
N HIS A 576 -17.68 -11.16 12.99
CA HIS A 576 -19.04 -10.81 13.39
C HIS A 576 -19.35 -9.32 13.19
N PHE A 577 -18.42 -8.44 13.58
CA PHE A 577 -18.55 -7.00 13.40
C PHE A 577 -18.59 -6.63 11.92
N GLY A 578 -17.72 -7.24 11.11
CA GLY A 578 -17.56 -7.00 9.67
C GLY A 578 -16.33 -6.14 9.37
N ARG A 579 -15.43 -6.65 8.52
CA ARG A 579 -14.13 -6.03 8.20
C ARG A 579 -14.28 -4.61 7.62
N GLN A 580 -15.33 -4.36 6.86
CA GLN A 580 -15.59 -3.09 6.16
C GLN A 580 -15.89 -1.89 7.09
N TYR A 581 -16.19 -2.14 8.37
CA TYR A 581 -16.52 -1.09 9.33
C TYR A 581 -15.30 -0.55 10.08
N PHE A 582 -14.13 -1.18 9.89
CA PHE A 582 -12.86 -0.74 10.47
C PHE A 582 -12.05 -0.02 9.40
N TYR A 583 -11.76 1.26 9.62
CA TYR A 583 -10.98 2.07 8.71
C TYR A 583 -9.52 1.61 8.65
N GLY A 584 -9.04 1.40 7.42
CA GLY A 584 -7.70 0.90 7.17
C GLY A 584 -7.50 -0.58 7.48
N PHE A 585 -8.57 -1.30 7.81
CA PHE A 585 -8.43 -2.69 8.21
C PHE A 585 -8.07 -3.59 7.03
N ASN A 586 -6.99 -4.34 7.19
CA ASN A 586 -6.56 -5.42 6.31
C ASN A 586 -6.25 -6.68 7.13
N GLU A 587 -5.93 -7.78 6.45
CA GLU A 587 -5.61 -9.04 7.12
C GLU A 587 -4.40 -8.92 8.06
N ASN A 588 -3.47 -8.01 7.73
CA ASN A 588 -2.27 -7.74 8.51
C ASN A 588 -2.49 -6.81 9.72
N THR A 589 -3.64 -6.15 9.85
CA THR A 589 -3.92 -5.15 10.90
C THR A 589 -3.86 -5.80 12.29
N LEU A 590 -4.59 -6.92 12.47
CA LEU A 590 -4.59 -7.67 13.73
C LEU A 590 -3.19 -8.21 14.06
N TYR A 591 -2.51 -8.82 13.08
CA TYR A 591 -1.17 -9.37 13.27
C TYR A 591 -0.13 -8.31 13.57
N SER A 592 -0.22 -7.13 12.97
CA SER A 592 0.65 -5.99 13.27
C SER A 592 0.49 -5.54 14.72
N PHE A 593 -0.74 -5.57 15.22
CA PHE A 593 -1.02 -5.24 16.60
C PHE A 593 -0.50 -6.30 17.55
N LEU A 594 -0.81 -7.59 17.33
CA LEU A 594 -0.32 -8.70 18.16
C LEU A 594 1.21 -8.74 18.19
N LEU A 595 1.87 -8.49 17.05
CA LEU A 595 3.33 -8.41 16.96
C LEU A 595 3.90 -7.23 17.76
N SER A 596 3.21 -6.09 17.82
CA SER A 596 3.65 -4.92 18.60
C SER A 596 3.72 -5.20 20.11
N LEU A 597 2.96 -6.20 20.60
CA LEU A 597 2.91 -6.61 21.99
C LEU A 597 4.10 -7.47 22.42
N ILE A 598 4.82 -8.07 21.47
CA ILE A 598 5.98 -8.92 21.73
C ILE A 598 7.23 -8.04 21.78
N LYS A 599 7.95 -8.05 22.91
CA LYS A 599 9.21 -7.33 23.09
C LYS A 599 10.35 -8.29 23.40
N ALA A 600 11.58 -7.83 23.23
CA ALA A 600 12.79 -8.57 23.56
C ALA A 600 13.60 -7.80 24.59
N ASN A 601 14.07 -8.50 25.63
CA ASN A 601 14.96 -7.96 26.64
C ASN A 601 16.40 -7.82 26.12
N GLU A 602 17.26 -7.12 26.86
CA GLU A 602 18.70 -6.98 26.53
C GLU A 602 19.41 -8.35 26.37
N ASN A 603 18.93 -9.37 27.08
CA ASN A 603 19.44 -10.76 27.00
C ASN A 603 18.96 -11.51 25.75
N GLY A 604 18.07 -10.93 24.94
CA GLY A 604 17.49 -11.55 23.75
C GLY A 604 16.24 -12.41 24.01
N ASP A 605 15.84 -12.58 25.27
CA ASP A 605 14.61 -13.29 25.64
C ASP A 605 13.37 -12.48 25.26
N HIS A 606 12.41 -13.14 24.61
CA HIS A 606 11.17 -12.51 24.16
C HIS A 606 10.10 -12.69 25.22
N TYR A 607 9.32 -11.64 25.47
CA TYR A 607 8.23 -11.64 26.44
C TYR A 607 7.04 -10.84 25.90
N LEU A 608 5.84 -11.24 26.33
CA LEU A 608 4.64 -10.45 26.12
C LEU A 608 4.63 -9.27 27.09
N LEU A 609 4.34 -8.05 26.60
CA LEU A 609 4.08 -6.91 27.49
C LEU A 609 3.00 -7.29 28.53
N SER A 610 3.00 -6.65 29.69
CA SER A 610 1.86 -6.76 30.61
C SER A 610 0.76 -5.78 30.19
N PRO A 611 -0.54 -6.07 30.45
CA PRO A 611 -1.63 -5.13 30.15
C PRO A 611 -1.35 -3.73 30.74
N ASN A 612 -0.80 -3.69 31.95
CA ASN A 612 -0.48 -2.45 32.67
C ASN A 612 0.56 -1.56 31.96
N GLN A 613 1.44 -2.14 31.14
CA GLN A 613 2.53 -1.46 30.42
C GLN A 613 2.14 -1.05 28.99
N TYR A 614 0.96 -1.46 28.52
CA TYR A 614 0.51 -1.19 27.15
C TYR A 614 -0.09 0.22 26.97
N TYR A 615 -0.65 0.82 28.04
CA TYR A 615 -1.34 2.09 27.92
C TYR A 615 -0.42 3.24 27.51
N SER A 616 -0.97 4.12 26.69
CA SER A 616 -0.33 5.37 26.28
C SER A 616 -0.94 6.55 27.02
N GLN A 617 -0.33 7.72 26.87
CA GLN A 617 -0.90 8.99 27.35
C GLN A 617 -2.34 9.25 26.87
N LEU A 618 -2.73 8.68 25.72
CA LEU A 618 -4.07 8.83 25.14
C LEU A 618 -5.06 7.80 25.70
N THR A 619 -4.58 6.60 26.04
CA THR A 619 -5.44 5.49 26.46
C THR A 619 -5.44 5.27 27.98
N ILE A 620 -4.61 5.96 28.74
CA ILE A 620 -4.48 5.75 30.19
C ILE A 620 -5.80 5.91 30.96
N LYS A 621 -6.70 6.80 30.51
CA LYS A 621 -8.04 6.97 31.10
C LYS A 621 -8.86 5.68 31.06
N SER A 622 -8.67 4.87 30.02
CA SER A 622 -9.39 3.60 29.83
C SER A 622 -8.85 2.44 30.68
N LYS A 623 -7.70 2.61 31.36
CA LYS A 623 -7.02 1.54 32.10
C LYS A 623 -7.91 0.88 33.15
N SER A 624 -8.49 1.67 34.05
CA SER A 624 -9.38 1.16 35.11
C SER A 624 -10.63 0.46 34.56
N PHE A 625 -11.08 0.86 33.37
CA PHE A 625 -12.24 0.28 32.70
C PHE A 625 -11.90 -1.03 31.97
N ILE A 626 -10.71 -1.14 31.38
CA ILE A 626 -10.26 -2.35 30.69
C ILE A 626 -9.85 -3.41 31.72
N GLU A 627 -9.18 -3.02 32.79
CA GLU A 627 -8.68 -3.88 33.89
C GLU A 627 -9.67 -4.05 35.05
N GLN A 628 -10.98 -4.11 34.79
CA GLN A 628 -11.99 -4.31 35.86
C GLN A 628 -11.75 -5.59 36.68
N ASN A 629 -11.17 -6.63 36.06
CA ASN A 629 -10.80 -7.90 36.70
C ASN A 629 -9.33 -8.24 36.38
N PRO A 630 -8.34 -7.68 37.10
CA PRO A 630 -6.92 -7.86 36.77
C PRO A 630 -6.43 -9.31 36.94
N ALA A 631 -7.19 -10.15 37.66
CA ALA A 631 -6.91 -11.58 37.80
C ALA A 631 -7.18 -12.39 36.51
N ASP A 632 -8.08 -11.91 35.62
CA ASP A 632 -8.33 -12.54 34.31
C ASP A 632 -7.53 -11.81 33.22
N ILE A 633 -6.26 -12.20 33.10
CA ILE A 633 -5.31 -11.65 32.14
C ILE A 633 -5.82 -11.82 30.69
N ASN A 634 -6.50 -12.94 30.40
CA ASN A 634 -7.03 -13.24 29.07
C ASN A 634 -8.10 -12.24 28.67
N GLN A 635 -9.01 -11.93 29.60
CA GLN A 635 -10.08 -10.97 29.38
C GLN A 635 -9.52 -9.54 29.26
N CYS A 636 -8.54 -9.17 30.09
CA CYS A 636 -7.89 -7.85 30.00
C CYS A 636 -7.22 -7.62 28.65
N TRP A 637 -6.49 -8.62 28.13
CA TRP A 637 -5.87 -8.55 26.82
C TRP A 637 -6.88 -8.46 25.68
N LEU A 638 -7.92 -9.30 25.73
CA LEU A 638 -8.99 -9.25 24.73
C LEU A 638 -9.62 -7.86 24.71
N ARG A 639 -9.99 -7.30 25.87
CA ARG A 639 -10.55 -5.94 25.99
C ARG A 639 -9.60 -4.88 25.45
N SER A 640 -8.30 -5.01 25.69
CA SER A 640 -7.28 -4.09 25.17
C SER A 640 -7.22 -4.10 23.64
N ILE A 641 -7.21 -5.29 23.02
CA ILE A 641 -7.23 -5.44 21.55
C ILE A 641 -8.53 -4.91 20.95
N LEU A 642 -9.66 -5.27 21.55
CA LEU A 642 -10.95 -4.78 21.07
C LEU A 642 -11.05 -3.26 21.19
N SER A 643 -10.60 -2.68 22.30
CA SER A 643 -10.54 -1.23 22.47
C SER A 643 -9.68 -0.59 21.39
N LYS A 644 -8.51 -1.17 21.08
CA LYS A 644 -7.63 -0.70 19.99
C LYS A 644 -8.30 -0.77 18.62
N LEU A 645 -8.97 -1.87 18.30
CA LEU A 645 -9.71 -2.03 17.04
C LEU A 645 -10.87 -1.05 16.93
N MET A 646 -11.55 -0.75 18.03
CA MET A 646 -12.63 0.25 18.07
C MET A 646 -12.15 1.66 17.71
N GLN A 647 -10.85 1.96 17.88
CA GLN A 647 -10.31 3.26 17.46
C GLN A 647 -10.44 3.51 15.95
N LEU A 648 -10.51 2.43 15.16
CA LEU A 648 -10.66 2.46 13.71
C LEU A 648 -12.11 2.54 13.25
N VAL A 649 -13.10 2.52 14.14
CA VAL A 649 -14.51 2.42 13.75
C VAL A 649 -15.16 3.79 13.77
N SER A 650 -16.06 4.06 12.83
CA SER A 650 -16.87 5.27 12.85
C SER A 650 -18.08 5.16 13.78
N PRO A 651 -18.55 6.28 14.35
CA PRO A 651 -19.57 6.24 15.39
C PRO A 651 -20.89 5.63 14.90
N GLU A 652 -21.30 5.90 13.66
CA GLU A 652 -22.52 5.33 13.10
C GLU A 652 -22.42 3.81 12.86
N SER A 653 -21.23 3.30 12.59
CA SER A 653 -20.98 1.87 12.40
C SER A 653 -21.14 1.10 13.71
N ILE A 654 -20.65 1.65 14.83
CA ILE A 654 -20.90 1.10 16.17
C ILE A 654 -22.38 1.09 16.49
N ILE A 655 -23.09 2.20 16.25
CA ILE A 655 -24.52 2.30 16.57
C ILE A 655 -25.35 1.24 15.85
N LEU A 656 -25.06 0.97 14.57
CA LEU A 656 -25.77 -0.08 13.83
C LEU A 656 -25.41 -1.50 14.29
N LYS A 657 -24.21 -1.70 14.83
CA LYS A 657 -23.71 -3.02 15.23
C LYS A 657 -24.00 -3.40 16.66
N LEU A 658 -24.16 -2.44 17.58
CA LEU A 658 -24.48 -2.70 18.98
C LEU A 658 -25.65 -3.70 19.19
N PRO A 659 -26.77 -3.64 18.44
CA PRO A 659 -27.88 -4.59 18.59
C PRO A 659 -27.55 -6.04 18.21
N THR A 660 -26.43 -6.28 17.52
CA THR A 660 -26.02 -7.62 17.08
C THR A 660 -25.18 -8.36 18.13
N PHE A 661 -24.86 -7.72 19.25
CA PHE A 661 -24.09 -8.29 20.35
C PHE A 661 -24.98 -8.53 21.56
N ASP A 662 -24.58 -9.50 22.39
CA ASP A 662 -25.24 -9.76 23.68
C ASP A 662 -25.21 -8.51 24.57
N GLY A 663 -26.24 -8.32 25.41
CA GLY A 663 -26.43 -7.08 26.18
C GLY A 663 -25.23 -6.64 27.04
N ASN A 664 -24.46 -7.58 27.58
CA ASN A 664 -23.25 -7.24 28.35
C ASN A 664 -22.11 -6.73 27.47
N MET A 665 -21.89 -7.37 26.31
CA MET A 665 -20.85 -6.97 25.35
C MET A 665 -21.21 -5.65 24.67
N ALA A 666 -22.47 -5.50 24.27
CA ALA A 666 -22.98 -4.26 23.69
C ALA A 666 -22.80 -3.08 24.66
N ARG A 667 -23.14 -3.25 25.95
CA ARG A 667 -22.92 -2.23 26.98
C ARG A 667 -21.44 -1.88 27.11
N TRP A 668 -20.56 -2.89 27.18
CA TRP A 668 -19.11 -2.66 27.28
C TRP A 668 -18.55 -1.89 26.08
N LEU A 669 -18.93 -2.26 24.84
CA LEU A 669 -18.50 -1.57 23.61
C LEU A 669 -18.99 -0.13 23.57
N CYS A 670 -20.26 0.11 23.93
CA CYS A 670 -20.86 1.43 23.98
C CYS A 670 -20.12 2.34 24.99
N THR A 671 -19.86 1.84 26.20
CA THR A 671 -19.10 2.59 27.20
C THR A 671 -17.65 2.81 26.75
N ASN A 672 -16.97 1.80 26.21
CA ASN A 672 -15.60 1.93 25.72
C ASN A 672 -15.48 3.03 24.66
N TYR A 673 -16.33 2.99 23.64
CA TYR A 673 -16.19 3.90 22.50
C TYR A 673 -16.65 5.33 22.81
N PHE A 674 -17.83 5.51 23.43
CA PHE A 674 -18.40 6.86 23.62
C PHE A 674 -17.90 7.59 24.88
N HIS A 675 -17.42 6.86 25.89
CA HIS A 675 -17.01 7.45 27.17
C HIS A 675 -15.50 7.41 27.38
N GLN A 676 -14.84 6.32 26.99
CA GLN A 676 -13.41 6.13 27.26
C GLN A 676 -12.51 6.61 26.11
N GLN A 677 -13.04 6.67 24.88
CA GLN A 677 -12.30 7.07 23.68
C GLN A 677 -12.77 8.44 23.15
N GLU A 678 -11.88 9.12 22.42
CA GLU A 678 -12.14 10.41 21.76
C GLU A 678 -12.25 10.18 20.25
N HIS A 679 -13.46 10.39 19.69
CA HIS A 679 -13.76 10.17 18.26
C HIS A 679 -14.41 11.38 17.58
N PHE A 680 -14.68 12.44 18.34
CA PHE A 680 -15.56 13.53 17.90
C PHE A 680 -14.82 14.85 17.69
N SER A 681 -13.68 15.07 18.34
CA SER A 681 -12.90 16.30 18.17
C SER A 681 -11.41 16.03 18.04
N ILE A 682 -10.87 16.28 16.84
CA ILE A 682 -9.42 16.25 16.59
C ILE A 682 -8.70 17.33 17.45
N GLU A 683 -9.33 18.48 17.67
CA GLU A 683 -8.78 19.54 18.54
C GLU A 683 -8.60 19.03 19.98
N ASN A 684 -9.62 18.37 20.55
CA ASN A 684 -9.52 17.78 21.90
C ASN A 684 -8.45 16.70 21.94
N PHE A 685 -8.35 15.89 20.89
CA PHE A 685 -7.34 14.85 20.78
C PHE A 685 -5.91 15.43 20.77
N ILE A 686 -5.67 16.46 19.98
CA ILE A 686 -4.37 17.15 19.94
C ILE A 686 -4.06 17.80 21.29
N GLN A 687 -5.05 18.38 21.96
CA GLN A 687 -4.89 18.90 23.31
C GLN A 687 -4.47 17.82 24.31
N GLN A 688 -5.11 16.64 24.27
CA GLN A 688 -4.74 15.50 25.11
C GLN A 688 -3.33 15.00 24.81
N LEU A 689 -2.94 15.01 23.52
CA LEU A 689 -1.62 14.58 23.06
C LEU A 689 -0.49 15.54 23.49
N ILE A 690 -0.74 16.85 23.49
CA ILE A 690 0.22 17.89 23.94
C ILE A 690 0.22 18.04 25.46
N SER A 691 -0.93 17.87 26.11
CA SER A 691 -1.02 17.97 27.57
C SER A 691 -0.18 16.87 28.20
N LYS A 692 0.80 17.24 29.04
CA LYS A 692 1.49 16.25 29.87
C LYS A 692 0.43 15.52 30.71
N PRO A 693 0.50 14.19 30.87
CA PRO A 693 -0.34 13.53 31.85
C PRO A 693 -0.15 14.24 33.19
N LEU A 694 -1.24 14.62 33.85
CA LEU A 694 -1.21 15.10 35.23
C LEU A 694 -0.64 13.95 36.07
N ILE A 695 0.67 14.03 36.34
CA ILE A 695 1.35 13.16 37.28
C ILE A 695 0.95 13.68 38.66
N ASP A 696 0.02 12.98 39.32
CA ASP A 696 -0.12 13.10 40.77
C ASP A 696 1.25 12.79 41.37
N ARG A 697 1.88 13.80 41.98
CA ARG A 697 3.23 13.72 42.56
C ARG A 697 3.33 12.77 43.75
N ASP A 698 2.23 12.15 44.16
CA ASP A 698 2.16 11.32 45.35
C ASP A 698 2.36 9.82 45.09
N ASN A 699 2.46 9.36 43.83
CA ASN A 699 2.71 7.95 43.49
C ASN A 699 3.83 7.79 42.44
N SER A 700 5.08 7.66 42.91
CA SER A 700 6.27 7.47 42.06
C SER A 700 6.26 6.17 41.25
N ASP A 701 5.53 5.14 41.69
CA ASP A 701 5.61 3.78 41.12
C ASP A 701 4.80 3.60 39.83
N LEU A 702 3.92 4.55 39.47
CA LEU A 702 3.09 4.51 38.24
C LEU A 702 3.77 5.18 37.03
N THR A 703 4.90 5.86 37.24
CA THR A 703 5.51 6.74 36.23
C THR A 703 6.44 6.04 35.24
N GLU A 704 6.90 4.82 35.54
CA GLU A 704 7.89 4.11 34.71
C GLU A 704 7.31 3.34 33.49
N HIS A 705 5.98 3.32 33.29
CA HIS A 705 5.35 2.36 32.37
C HIS A 705 4.36 2.94 31.33
N ILE A 706 4.25 4.27 31.17
CA ILE A 706 3.36 4.86 30.15
C ILE A 706 4.12 5.04 28.83
N THR A 707 3.58 4.48 27.75
CA THR A 707 4.13 4.66 26.40
C THR A 707 3.78 6.04 25.84
N ILE A 708 4.79 6.79 25.39
CA ILE A 708 4.58 8.10 24.78
C ILE A 708 4.29 7.90 23.29
N VAL A 709 3.11 8.35 22.85
CA VAL A 709 2.70 8.31 21.45
C VAL A 709 3.18 9.58 20.75
N THR A 710 3.97 9.41 19.70
CA THR A 710 4.55 10.52 18.90
C THR A 710 4.06 10.56 17.47
N LYS A 711 3.53 9.44 16.96
CA LYS A 711 3.14 9.26 15.56
C LYS A 711 1.70 8.77 15.46
N VAL A 712 0.84 9.56 14.82
CA VAL A 712 -0.58 9.22 14.69
C VAL A 712 -1.04 9.44 13.27
N MET A 713 -1.78 8.47 12.73
CA MET A 713 -2.55 8.62 11.52
C MET A 713 -4.03 8.78 11.86
N ILE A 714 -4.65 9.82 11.32
CA ILE A 714 -6.03 10.20 11.58
C ILE A 714 -6.81 10.05 10.28
N PHE A 715 -7.84 9.21 10.31
CA PHE A 715 -8.82 9.08 9.24
C PHE A 715 -10.03 9.94 9.55
N THR A 716 -10.50 10.70 8.57
CA THR A 716 -11.70 11.50 8.74
C THR A 716 -12.45 11.71 7.42
N ARG A 717 -13.65 12.27 7.51
CA ARG A 717 -14.47 12.63 6.35
C ARG A 717 -14.01 13.95 5.77
N THR A 718 -14.06 14.06 4.45
CA THR A 718 -13.88 15.35 3.80
C THR A 718 -14.98 16.31 4.25
N SER A 719 -14.58 17.46 4.82
CA SER A 719 -15.49 18.52 5.24
C SER A 719 -15.02 19.86 4.70
N PRO A 720 -15.93 20.86 4.56
CA PRO A 720 -15.54 22.21 4.17
C PRO A 720 -14.47 22.81 5.10
N TYR A 721 -14.48 22.43 6.38
CA TYR A 721 -13.47 22.82 7.35
C TYR A 721 -12.07 22.34 6.96
N ILE A 722 -11.92 21.06 6.61
CA ILE A 722 -10.63 20.48 6.21
C ILE A 722 -10.14 21.07 4.89
N ILE A 723 -11.04 21.29 3.94
CA ILE A 723 -10.67 21.94 2.66
C ILE A 723 -10.20 23.37 2.92
N GLY A 724 -10.85 24.09 3.85
CA GLY A 724 -10.48 25.44 4.27
C GLY A 724 -9.15 25.52 5.02
N LEU A 725 -8.64 24.42 5.59
CA LEU A 725 -7.28 24.35 6.16
C LEU A 725 -6.20 24.68 5.12
N ASN A 726 -6.52 24.53 3.82
CA ASN A 726 -5.60 24.79 2.73
C ASN A 726 -5.49 26.27 2.35
N GLU A 727 -6.52 27.08 2.65
CA GLU A 727 -6.66 28.46 2.15
C GLU A 727 -6.53 29.51 3.26
N GLN A 728 -6.78 29.15 4.52
CA GLN A 728 -6.74 30.08 5.64
C GLN A 728 -5.42 30.00 6.40
N SER A 729 -4.81 31.16 6.64
CA SER A 729 -3.70 31.33 7.58
C SER A 729 -4.04 30.65 8.91
N THR A 730 -3.05 30.01 9.53
CA THR A 730 -3.08 29.26 10.80
C THR A 730 -3.81 29.94 11.97
N ASP A 731 -4.08 31.24 11.86
CA ASP A 731 -4.61 32.12 12.90
C ASP A 731 -6.07 31.85 13.27
N THR A 732 -6.86 31.17 12.42
CA THR A 732 -8.30 30.91 12.67
C THR A 732 -8.62 29.48 13.12
N LEU A 733 -7.66 28.56 13.12
CA LEU A 733 -7.94 27.11 13.12
C LEU A 733 -8.09 26.46 14.50
N PHE A 734 -7.65 27.13 15.56
CA PHE A 734 -7.84 26.69 16.95
C PHE A 734 -8.19 27.90 17.81
N THR A 735 -9.37 28.47 17.59
CA THR A 735 -9.84 29.70 18.27
C THR A 735 -9.88 29.58 19.79
N SER A 736 -9.79 28.37 20.35
CA SER A 736 -9.82 28.13 21.79
C SER A 736 -8.45 28.24 22.48
N TYR A 737 -7.34 28.42 21.74
CA TYR A 737 -5.99 28.42 22.33
C TYR A 737 -5.05 29.51 21.76
N ASN A 738 -4.38 30.25 22.64
CA ASN A 738 -3.27 31.19 22.35
C ASN A 738 -1.96 30.50 21.86
N ASN A 739 -2.02 29.28 21.30
CA ASN A 739 -0.85 28.44 20.96
C ASN A 739 -0.74 28.09 19.46
N ASN A 740 -1.44 28.79 18.56
CA ASN A 740 -1.34 28.61 17.09
C ASN A 740 0.11 28.63 16.57
N GLU A 741 1.03 29.25 17.32
CA GLU A 741 2.46 29.27 17.03
C GLU A 741 3.15 27.88 17.08
N LYS A 742 2.54 26.84 17.68
CA LYS A 742 3.19 25.53 17.92
C LYS A 742 2.91 24.43 16.88
N ILE A 743 1.96 24.62 15.97
CA ILE A 743 1.59 23.61 14.96
C ILE A 743 2.12 24.05 13.60
N ASP A 744 2.70 23.13 12.85
CA ASP A 744 3.11 23.31 11.46
C ASP A 744 2.26 22.39 10.56
N LEU A 745 1.69 22.98 9.50
CA LEU A 745 0.73 22.32 8.61
C LEU A 745 1.35 22.19 7.22
N LEU A 746 1.35 20.97 6.70
CA LEU A 746 1.81 20.67 5.35
C LEU A 746 0.69 20.01 4.55
N ASN A 747 0.22 20.67 3.50
CA ASN A 747 -0.63 20.01 2.51
C ASN A 747 0.24 19.32 1.46
N LEU A 748 0.09 18.01 1.33
CA LEU A 748 0.88 17.20 0.40
C LEU A 748 0.68 17.61 -1.06
N ASN A 749 -0.48 18.19 -1.41
CA ASN A 749 -0.77 18.67 -2.77
C ASN A 749 0.15 19.82 -3.22
N THR A 750 0.75 20.53 -2.27
CA THR A 750 1.61 21.69 -2.57
C THR A 750 3.04 21.31 -2.92
N ILE A 751 3.42 20.05 -2.72
CA ILE A 751 4.78 19.55 -2.90
C ILE A 751 4.93 18.91 -4.27
N GLU A 752 5.90 19.40 -5.04
CA GLU A 752 6.16 18.90 -6.41
C GLU A 752 7.35 17.95 -6.49
N SER A 753 8.20 17.90 -5.45
CA SER A 753 9.40 17.06 -5.42
C SER A 753 9.66 16.48 -4.03
N SER A 754 10.35 15.34 -3.97
CA SER A 754 10.71 14.74 -2.69
C SER A 754 11.85 15.46 -1.97
N VAL A 755 12.67 16.25 -2.66
CA VAL A 755 13.68 17.12 -2.02
C VAL A 755 12.98 18.20 -1.23
N GLU A 756 11.98 18.85 -1.82
CA GLU A 756 11.16 19.86 -1.14
C GLU A 756 10.45 19.28 0.09
N LEU A 757 9.93 18.05 -0.01
CA LEU A 757 9.35 17.35 1.15
C LEU A 757 10.40 17.15 2.26
N GLU A 758 11.58 16.64 1.92
CA GLU A 758 12.66 16.42 2.89
C GLU A 758 13.13 17.72 3.56
N GLU A 759 13.21 18.82 2.81
CA GLU A 759 13.54 20.15 3.33
C GLU A 759 12.48 20.64 4.33
N ARG A 760 11.18 20.42 4.05
CA ARG A 760 10.09 20.75 4.99
C ARG A 760 10.24 20.00 6.32
N PHE A 761 10.56 18.70 6.27
CA PHE A 761 10.82 17.92 7.48
C PHE A 761 12.06 18.47 8.22
N GLN A 762 13.16 18.74 7.53
CA GLN A 762 14.38 19.29 8.15
C GLN A 762 14.14 20.67 8.79
N ASN A 763 13.35 21.53 8.16
CA ASN A 763 12.96 22.82 8.72
C ASN A 763 12.17 22.65 10.02
N PHE A 764 11.16 21.77 10.02
CA PHE A 764 10.43 21.44 11.23
C PHE A 764 11.32 20.82 12.30
N GLU A 765 12.27 19.92 11.96
CA GLU A 765 13.21 19.31 12.91
C GLU A 765 14.06 20.36 13.64
N ASN A 766 14.45 21.43 12.95
CA ASN A 766 15.31 22.48 13.48
C ASN A 766 14.55 23.60 14.20
N ASP A 767 13.25 23.79 13.90
CA ASP A 767 12.41 24.77 14.60
C ASP A 767 12.11 24.33 16.04
N THR A 768 12.34 25.20 17.02
CA THR A 768 12.12 24.92 18.45
C THR A 768 10.76 25.43 18.97
N ASN A 769 10.09 26.29 18.20
CA ASN A 769 8.78 26.83 18.54
C ASN A 769 7.66 25.87 18.13
N LYS A 770 7.86 25.12 17.04
CA LYS A 770 6.93 24.12 16.53
C LYS A 770 7.09 22.78 17.25
N ILE A 771 5.97 22.22 17.70
CA ILE A 771 5.88 20.98 18.49
C ILE A 771 5.13 19.89 17.71
N VAL A 772 4.13 20.25 16.93
CA VAL A 772 3.30 19.31 16.15
C VAL A 772 3.48 19.58 14.66
N PHE A 773 3.83 18.56 13.89
CA PHE A 773 3.85 18.59 12.43
C PHE A 773 2.67 17.77 11.91
N MET A 774 1.77 18.39 11.15
CA MET A 774 0.61 17.71 10.61
C MET A 774 0.63 17.76 9.07
N VAL A 775 0.65 16.58 8.46
CA VAL A 775 0.57 16.41 7.00
C VAL A 775 -0.87 16.09 6.63
N ILE A 776 -1.47 16.93 5.79
CA ILE A 776 -2.83 16.77 5.26
C ILE A 776 -2.74 16.11 3.90
N ILE A 777 -3.50 15.03 3.73
CA ILE A 777 -3.58 14.23 2.52
C ILE A 777 -5.03 14.17 2.06
N ASP A 778 -5.25 14.58 0.80
CA ASP A 778 -6.58 14.57 0.18
C ASP A 778 -6.83 13.22 -0.48
N GLY A 779 -7.69 12.42 0.15
CA GLY A 779 -8.04 11.09 -0.32
C GLY A 779 -8.74 11.07 -1.69
N ARG A 780 -9.29 12.20 -2.14
CA ARG A 780 -9.89 12.37 -3.47
C ARG A 780 -8.83 12.36 -4.59
N ILE A 781 -7.58 12.69 -4.25
CA ILE A 781 -6.50 12.86 -5.21
C ILE A 781 -5.71 11.54 -5.29
N GLY A 782 -6.06 10.73 -6.29
CA GLY A 782 -5.55 9.36 -6.44
C GLY A 782 -4.01 9.21 -6.40
N HIS A 783 -3.25 10.19 -6.93
CA HIS A 783 -1.79 10.11 -6.97
C HIS A 783 -1.11 10.38 -5.62
N GLN A 784 -1.76 11.12 -4.70
CA GLN A 784 -1.18 11.40 -3.38
C GLN A 784 -1.03 10.14 -2.53
N HIS A 785 -1.88 9.14 -2.75
CA HIS A 785 -1.83 7.85 -2.05
C HIS A 785 -0.48 7.13 -2.24
N VAL A 786 0.16 7.32 -3.38
CA VAL A 786 1.45 6.69 -3.70
C VAL A 786 2.58 7.26 -2.83
N HIS A 787 2.43 8.48 -2.30
CA HIS A 787 3.46 9.16 -1.52
C HIS A 787 3.38 8.89 -0.01
N ILE A 788 2.29 8.29 0.49
CA ILE A 788 2.10 8.04 1.94
C ILE A 788 3.21 7.18 2.57
N PRO A 789 3.66 6.07 1.96
CA PRO A 789 4.78 5.29 2.50
C PRO A 789 6.07 6.12 2.64
N PHE A 790 6.28 7.09 1.74
CA PHE A 790 7.40 8.01 1.83
C PHE A 790 7.27 9.00 2.97
N VAL A 791 6.09 9.60 3.15
CA VAL A 791 5.81 10.47 4.30
C VAL A 791 6.02 9.71 5.61
N ARG A 792 5.53 8.47 5.74
CA ARG A 792 5.72 7.64 6.94
C ARG A 792 7.19 7.38 7.24
N GLN A 793 7.99 7.04 6.22
CA GLN A 793 9.43 6.83 6.42
C GLN A 793 10.14 8.11 6.89
N LEU A 794 9.78 9.28 6.33
CA LEU A 794 10.32 10.55 6.79
C LEU A 794 9.92 10.87 8.23
N VAL A 795 8.68 10.59 8.61
CA VAL A 795 8.20 10.70 10.00
C VAL A 795 9.02 9.78 10.92
N ASP A 796 9.19 8.50 10.57
CA ASP A 796 9.96 7.55 11.39
C ASP A 796 11.42 7.99 11.57
N LYS A 797 12.05 8.50 10.51
CA LYS A 797 13.42 9.06 10.56
C LYS A 797 13.49 10.32 11.44
N SER A 798 12.56 11.26 11.25
CA SER A 798 12.55 12.55 11.94
C SER A 798 12.24 12.40 13.43
N GLU A 799 11.35 11.47 13.78
CA GLU A 799 10.99 11.13 15.15
C GLU A 799 12.18 10.56 15.92
N TYR A 800 12.92 9.63 15.31
CA TYR A 800 14.16 9.09 15.87
C TYR A 800 15.21 10.19 16.09
N LEU A 801 15.43 11.06 15.09
CA LEU A 801 16.40 12.15 15.20
C LEU A 801 16.03 13.18 16.28
N CYS A 802 14.76 13.58 16.37
CA CYS A 802 14.33 14.61 17.31
C CYS A 802 14.25 14.10 18.75
N ASN A 803 13.55 12.99 18.96
CA ASN A 803 13.18 12.53 20.30
C ASN A 803 14.26 11.63 20.92
N VAL A 804 14.97 10.83 20.12
CA VAL A 804 15.99 9.88 20.63
C VAL A 804 17.38 10.49 20.62
N VAL A 805 17.81 11.07 19.49
CA VAL A 805 19.19 11.56 19.30
C VAL A 805 19.38 12.97 19.86
N LYS A 806 18.62 13.95 19.35
CA LYS A 806 18.77 15.36 19.74
C LYS A 806 18.23 15.65 21.15
N ARG A 807 17.27 14.86 21.64
CA ARG A 807 16.52 15.07 22.91
C ARG A 807 16.00 16.50 23.09
N ASN A 808 15.79 17.21 21.99
CA ASN A 808 15.19 18.54 21.98
C ASN A 808 13.68 18.33 22.09
N ARG A 809 13.04 18.97 23.09
CA ARG A 809 11.59 19.05 23.37
C ARG A 809 10.69 18.14 22.50
N GLN A 810 9.99 17.18 23.12
CA GLN A 810 9.15 16.18 22.45
C GLN A 810 8.36 16.72 21.25
N LYS A 811 8.62 16.16 20.06
CA LYS A 811 7.90 16.49 18.82
C LYS A 811 6.91 15.39 18.44
N TYR A 812 5.80 15.81 17.84
CA TYR A 812 4.69 14.94 17.44
C TYR A 812 4.40 15.09 15.94
N PHE A 813 4.11 13.97 15.30
CA PHE A 813 3.85 13.87 13.87
C PHE A 813 2.46 13.28 13.64
N LEU A 814 1.62 14.02 12.92
CA LEU A 814 0.24 13.65 12.60
C LEU A 814 0.09 13.55 11.08
N ILE A 815 -0.56 12.49 10.61
CA ILE A 815 -0.97 12.37 9.21
C ILE A 815 -2.49 12.36 9.17
N LEU A 816 -3.10 13.41 8.61
CA LEU A 816 -4.55 13.54 8.45
C LEU A 816 -4.94 13.12 7.03
N VAL A 817 -5.62 11.99 6.90
CA VAL A 817 -6.17 11.49 5.64
C VAL A 817 -7.67 11.73 5.64
N HIS A 818 -8.15 12.55 4.70
CA HIS A 818 -9.57 12.82 4.55
C HIS A 818 -10.12 12.27 3.24
N SER A 819 -11.25 11.55 3.29
CA SER A 819 -11.90 11.00 2.09
C SER A 819 -13.40 11.28 2.07
N PRO A 820 -14.06 11.27 0.90
CA PRO A 820 -15.52 11.34 0.81
C PRO A 820 -16.18 10.16 1.52
N ALA A 821 -17.40 10.36 2.06
CA ALA A 821 -18.14 9.32 2.78
C ALA A 821 -18.35 8.03 1.99
N GLN A 822 -18.42 8.10 0.65
CA GLN A 822 -18.62 6.93 -0.21
C GLN A 822 -17.38 6.04 -0.34
N GLU A 823 -16.18 6.63 -0.40
CA GLU A 823 -14.92 5.90 -0.57
C GLU A 823 -14.47 5.22 0.73
N LEU A 824 -14.89 5.79 1.85
CA LEU A 824 -14.57 5.35 3.20
C LEU A 824 -14.98 3.89 3.51
N TYR A 825 -16.06 3.36 2.91
CA TYR A 825 -16.59 2.02 3.23
C TYR A 825 -16.31 0.94 2.18
N HIS A 826 -15.82 1.32 0.98
CA HIS A 826 -15.65 0.38 -0.13
C HIS A 826 -14.20 -0.09 -0.33
N GLN A 827 -13.22 0.64 0.20
CA GLN A 827 -11.83 0.22 0.44
C GLN A 827 -11.12 1.45 1.01
N SER A 828 -10.68 1.39 2.26
CA SER A 828 -9.82 2.43 2.81
C SER A 828 -8.57 2.56 1.95
N SER A 829 -8.22 3.79 1.56
CA SER A 829 -7.06 4.06 0.71
C SER A 829 -5.72 3.66 1.33
N PHE A 830 -5.69 3.43 2.65
CA PHE A 830 -4.48 3.11 3.39
C PHE A 830 -4.72 2.08 4.48
N GLN A 831 -3.67 1.35 4.88
CA GLN A 831 -3.73 0.24 5.84
C GLN A 831 -3.33 0.68 7.26
N SER A 832 -4.08 0.23 8.27
CA SER A 832 -3.85 0.53 9.69
C SER A 832 -2.86 -0.49 10.28
N ILE A 833 -1.56 -0.21 10.12
CA ILE A 833 -0.48 -1.10 10.58
C ILE A 833 0.21 -0.55 11.84
N PHE A 834 -0.02 -1.19 12.98
CA PHE A 834 0.43 -0.79 14.34
C PHE A 834 1.92 -1.05 14.64
N LEU A 835 2.76 -1.12 13.60
CA LEU A 835 4.21 -1.29 13.77
C LEU A 835 4.89 0.05 14.05
N HIS A 836 6.11 0.02 14.59
CA HIS A 836 6.91 1.21 14.91
C HIS A 836 6.20 2.24 15.81
N ASN A 837 5.29 1.80 16.68
CA ASN A 837 4.49 2.66 17.56
C ASN A 837 3.61 3.67 16.81
N TRP A 838 3.16 3.33 15.59
CA TRP A 838 2.12 4.08 14.90
C TRP A 838 0.76 3.82 15.52
N GLU A 839 0.02 4.91 15.76
CA GLU A 839 -1.35 4.87 16.25
C GLU A 839 -2.33 5.32 15.17
N PHE A 840 -3.55 4.77 15.18
CA PHE A 840 -4.56 5.01 14.15
C PHE A 840 -5.90 5.30 14.78
N TYR A 841 -6.54 6.38 14.35
CA TYR A 841 -7.85 6.79 14.86
C TYR A 841 -8.76 7.25 13.73
N PHE A 842 -10.04 6.89 13.82
CA PHE A 842 -11.08 7.50 13.01
C PHE A 842 -11.77 8.62 13.80
N PHE A 843 -11.94 9.78 13.16
CA PHE A 843 -12.65 10.93 13.71
C PHE A 843 -13.79 11.37 12.79
N ASP A 844 -14.95 11.63 13.40
CA ASP A 844 -16.14 12.10 12.67
C ASP A 844 -16.03 13.57 12.28
N THR A 845 -15.60 14.43 13.21
CA THR A 845 -15.52 15.89 13.01
C THR A 845 -14.20 16.48 13.49
N CYS A 846 -13.75 17.54 12.81
CA CYS A 846 -12.55 18.29 13.21
C CYS A 846 -12.83 19.42 14.21
N ALA A 847 -14.08 19.87 14.33
CA ALA A 847 -14.47 21.03 15.14
C ALA A 847 -14.90 20.63 16.57
N SER A 848 -14.43 21.36 17.58
CA SER A 848 -14.70 21.12 19.01
C SER A 848 -16.13 21.46 19.45
N GLY A 849 -16.75 22.51 18.88
CA GLY A 849 -18.03 23.04 19.34
C GLY A 849 -19.24 22.12 19.16
N SER A 850 -19.20 21.18 18.21
CA SER A 850 -20.32 20.27 17.91
C SER A 850 -20.24 18.91 18.64
N ALA A 851 -19.05 18.53 19.12
CA ALA A 851 -18.77 17.24 19.74
C ALA A 851 -19.36 17.06 21.15
N PHE A 852 -19.34 18.11 21.98
CA PHE A 852 -19.75 18.05 23.39
C PHE A 852 -21.24 17.66 23.58
N HIS A 853 -22.10 18.12 22.66
CA HIS A 853 -23.54 17.85 22.70
C HIS A 853 -23.88 16.42 22.27
N LEU A 854 -23.12 15.86 21.34
CA LEU A 854 -23.33 14.48 20.87
C LEU A 854 -22.93 13.46 21.93
N GLN A 855 -21.81 13.68 22.62
CA GLN A 855 -21.33 12.77 23.66
C GLN A 855 -22.36 12.62 24.79
N LYS A 856 -23.04 13.71 25.17
CA LYS A 856 -24.15 13.70 26.14
C LYS A 856 -25.45 13.07 25.59
N MET A 857 -25.78 13.25 24.30
CA MET A 857 -26.93 12.55 23.70
C MET A 857 -26.67 11.04 23.53
N LEU A 858 -25.44 10.65 23.22
CA LEU A 858 -25.02 9.26 23.08
C LEU A 858 -24.86 8.55 24.44
N GLN A 859 -24.64 9.29 25.53
CA GLN A 859 -24.76 8.77 26.91
C GLN A 859 -26.15 8.18 27.19
N ILE A 860 -27.21 8.71 26.57
CA ILE A 860 -28.58 8.17 26.71
C ILE A 860 -28.69 6.75 26.14
N LEU A 861 -27.88 6.39 25.12
CA LEU A 861 -27.82 5.03 24.57
C LEU A 861 -27.26 4.01 25.57
N SER A 862 -26.49 4.46 26.56
CA SER A 862 -25.96 3.60 27.62
C SER A 862 -26.95 3.38 28.76
N SER A 863 -27.82 4.38 29.02
CA SER A 863 -28.78 4.37 30.13
C SER A 863 -30.13 3.71 29.81
N THR A 864 -30.44 3.39 28.55
CA THR A 864 -31.66 2.62 28.20
C THR A 864 -31.68 1.21 28.80
N HIS A 865 -30.59 0.77 29.42
CA HIS A 865 -30.52 -0.48 30.16
C HIS A 865 -30.53 -0.34 31.70
N ASP A 866 -30.49 0.87 32.26
CA ASP A 866 -30.53 1.10 33.72
C ASP A 866 -31.70 2.03 34.11
N GLN A 867 -32.53 1.59 35.04
CA GLN A 867 -33.79 2.24 35.46
C GLN A 867 -33.63 3.52 36.31
N LYS A 868 -32.48 4.20 36.27
CA LYS A 868 -32.26 5.45 37.04
C LYS A 868 -31.84 6.58 36.10
N LEU A 869 -32.84 7.32 35.64
CA LEU A 869 -32.69 8.57 34.90
C LEU A 869 -32.45 9.70 35.89
N GLU A 870 -31.21 10.17 36.03
CA GLU A 870 -30.97 11.51 36.59
C GLU A 870 -31.39 12.57 35.57
N SER A 871 -31.86 13.72 36.08
CA SER A 871 -32.60 14.77 35.42
C SER A 871 -32.02 15.23 34.07
N PHE A 872 -32.86 15.16 33.02
CA PHE A 872 -32.64 15.66 31.66
C PHE A 872 -32.35 17.18 31.55
N ASP A 873 -32.40 17.91 32.66
CA ASP A 873 -32.50 19.37 32.70
C ASP A 873 -31.20 20.11 32.31
N ASN A 874 -30.03 19.46 32.35
CA ASN A 874 -28.73 20.07 32.04
C ASN A 874 -28.09 19.60 30.72
N ILE A 875 -28.85 18.87 29.87
CA ILE A 875 -28.30 18.12 28.71
C ILE A 875 -28.58 18.78 27.37
N LEU A 876 -29.64 19.58 27.26
CA LEU A 876 -29.96 20.26 26.01
C LEU A 876 -29.13 21.54 25.88
N CYS A 877 -28.58 21.74 24.68
CA CYS A 877 -27.68 22.83 24.30
C CYS A 877 -28.12 24.20 24.85
N ASP A 878 -27.20 25.15 24.90
CA ASP A 878 -27.54 26.57 25.03
C ASP A 878 -28.28 27.00 23.74
N LEU A 879 -29.54 26.57 23.60
CA LEU A 879 -30.44 26.84 22.48
C LEU A 879 -30.57 28.35 22.24
N ASN A 880 -30.21 29.14 23.24
CA ASN A 880 -30.01 30.58 23.16
C ASN A 880 -29.03 31.01 22.07
N ILE A 881 -27.96 30.26 21.82
CA ILE A 881 -26.97 30.54 20.75
C ILE A 881 -27.58 30.28 19.37
N LEU A 882 -28.37 29.20 19.23
CA LEU A 882 -29.04 28.85 17.98
C LEU A 882 -30.30 29.70 17.71
N PHE A 883 -30.86 30.35 18.73
CA PHE A 883 -32.07 31.15 18.62
C PHE A 883 -31.90 32.26 17.57
N ASP A 884 -30.75 32.93 17.59
CA ASP A 884 -30.40 34.01 16.66
C ASP A 884 -30.35 33.56 15.20
N ASP A 885 -29.88 32.34 14.97
CA ASP A 885 -29.86 31.70 13.65
C ASP A 885 -31.26 31.30 13.19
N CYS A 886 -32.12 30.87 14.12
CA CYS A 886 -33.52 30.57 13.84
C CYS A 886 -34.30 31.81 13.39
N LEU A 887 -33.95 33.00 13.89
CA LEU A 887 -34.55 34.26 13.44
C LEU A 887 -34.19 34.59 11.99
N TRP A 888 -32.96 34.29 11.60
CA TRP A 888 -32.52 34.47 10.22
C TRP A 888 -33.25 33.51 9.29
N ASP A 889 -33.33 32.23 9.68
CA ASP A 889 -34.04 31.19 8.93
C ASP A 889 -35.52 31.55 8.78
N PHE A 890 -36.18 31.96 9.87
CA PHE A 890 -37.55 32.46 9.85
C PHE A 890 -37.73 33.63 8.88
N CYS A 891 -36.92 34.69 9.01
CA CYS A 891 -37.03 35.87 8.16
C CYS A 891 -36.75 35.57 6.68
N SER A 892 -35.91 34.58 6.39
CA SER A 892 -35.59 34.16 5.02
C SER A 892 -36.78 33.49 4.32
N ARG A 893 -37.68 32.86 5.09
CA ARG A 893 -38.88 32.15 4.60
C ARG A 893 -40.13 33.03 4.46
N ILE A 894 -40.06 34.30 4.86
CA ILE A 894 -41.19 35.23 4.82
C ILE A 894 -41.46 35.70 3.39
N GLN A 895 -42.71 35.53 2.95
CA GLN A 895 -43.26 36.22 1.79
C GLN A 895 -44.35 37.21 2.24
N ASN A 896 -44.11 38.50 2.01
CA ASN A 896 -45.08 39.56 2.31
C ASN A 896 -46.18 39.58 1.22
N MET A 897 -47.43 39.38 1.62
CA MET A 897 -48.62 39.51 0.74
C MET A 897 -49.55 40.66 1.18
N LEU A 898 -49.11 41.47 2.15
CA LEU A 898 -49.86 42.60 2.72
C LEU A 898 -49.91 43.78 1.74
N PRO A 899 -50.96 44.61 1.67
CA PRO A 899 -50.90 45.89 0.95
C PRO A 899 -49.91 46.87 1.60
N GLU A 900 -49.49 47.95 0.93
CA GLU A 900 -48.64 48.98 1.55
C GLU A 900 -49.35 49.59 2.77
N LEU A 901 -48.81 49.32 3.97
CA LEU A 901 -49.36 49.79 5.23
C LEU A 901 -48.83 51.20 5.54
N SER A 902 -49.71 52.11 5.97
CA SER A 902 -49.33 53.46 6.41
C SER A 902 -48.56 53.43 7.72
N HIS A 903 -47.64 54.37 7.92
CA HIS A 903 -46.85 54.50 9.15
C HIS A 903 -47.73 54.58 10.42
N ASP A 904 -48.90 55.21 10.31
CA ASP A 904 -49.85 55.39 11.42
C ASP A 904 -50.48 54.07 11.93
N ALA A 905 -50.34 52.97 11.19
CA ALA A 905 -50.84 51.65 11.58
C ALA A 905 -49.99 50.97 12.67
N PHE A 906 -48.79 51.49 12.95
CA PHE A 906 -47.83 50.91 13.87
C PHE A 906 -47.41 51.91 14.95
N LYS A 907 -47.27 51.44 16.19
CA LYS A 907 -46.73 52.25 17.30
C LYS A 907 -45.22 52.18 17.41
N ASN A 908 -44.59 51.15 16.86
CA ASN A 908 -43.14 50.98 16.84
C ASN A 908 -42.58 51.05 15.42
N GLU A 909 -41.58 51.92 15.23
CA GLU A 909 -40.87 52.10 13.95
C GLU A 909 -40.17 50.81 13.45
N LEU A 910 -39.70 49.96 14.37
CA LEU A 910 -39.10 48.66 14.05
C LEU A 910 -40.12 47.66 13.52
N ALA A 911 -41.35 47.66 14.07
CA ALA A 911 -42.44 46.84 13.56
C ALA A 911 -42.89 47.32 12.18
N TYR A 912 -43.05 48.63 12.00
CA TYR A 912 -43.33 49.23 10.69
C TYR A 912 -42.30 48.83 9.63
N THR A 913 -41.00 48.98 9.95
CA THR A 913 -39.90 48.62 9.05
C THR A 913 -39.90 47.13 8.70
N PHE A 914 -40.30 46.26 9.63
CA PHE A 914 -40.36 44.80 9.40
C PHE A 914 -41.41 44.41 8.36
N TYR A 915 -42.63 44.96 8.47
CA TYR A 915 -43.78 44.60 7.61
C TYR A 915 -43.75 45.25 6.21
N GLN A 916 -42.88 46.23 5.96
CA GLN A 916 -42.74 46.83 4.63
C GLN A 916 -42.30 45.83 3.55
N HIS A 917 -42.86 45.98 2.35
CA HIS A 917 -42.59 45.12 1.19
C HIS A 917 -41.12 45.11 0.77
N GLN A 918 -40.48 46.28 0.71
CA GLN A 918 -39.12 46.45 0.19
C GLN A 918 -38.01 46.14 1.22
N THR A 919 -38.35 45.71 2.44
CA THR A 919 -37.36 45.47 3.49
C THR A 919 -36.57 44.18 3.22
N SER A 920 -35.24 44.29 3.18
CA SER A 920 -34.36 43.13 3.01
C SER A 920 -34.41 42.17 4.21
N THR A 921 -34.12 40.89 3.98
CA THR A 921 -34.07 39.85 5.03
C THR A 921 -33.17 40.25 6.19
N ILE A 922 -31.98 40.78 5.90
CA ILE A 922 -31.01 41.26 6.90
C ILE A 922 -31.63 42.36 7.78
N ARG A 923 -32.40 43.28 7.18
CA ARG A 923 -33.03 44.39 7.91
C ARG A 923 -34.22 43.91 8.74
N ARG A 924 -35.01 42.93 8.26
CA ARG A 924 -36.05 42.25 9.05
C ARG A 924 -35.46 41.53 10.26
N VAL A 925 -34.37 40.79 10.10
CA VAL A 925 -33.66 40.12 11.21
C VAL A 925 -33.17 41.15 12.23
N LYS A 926 -32.59 42.27 11.79
CA LYS A 926 -32.15 43.34 12.71
C LYS A 926 -33.31 43.93 13.52
N CYS A 927 -34.44 44.22 12.88
CA CYS A 927 -35.63 44.74 13.57
C CYS A 927 -36.12 43.74 14.62
N LEU A 928 -36.22 42.47 14.24
CA LEU A 928 -36.72 41.40 15.12
C LEU A 928 -35.75 41.13 16.29
N LYS A 929 -34.43 41.13 16.05
CA LYS A 929 -33.40 41.08 17.12
C LYS A 929 -33.48 42.25 18.08
N GLN A 930 -33.72 43.47 17.59
CA GLN A 930 -33.85 44.65 18.44
C GLN A 930 -35.13 44.62 19.29
N ILE A 931 -36.24 44.12 18.73
CA ILE A 931 -37.49 43.89 19.47
C ILE A 931 -37.28 42.82 20.55
N LEU A 932 -36.61 41.71 20.23
CA LEU A 932 -36.35 40.62 21.18
C LEU A 932 -35.37 41.00 22.31
N LYS A 933 -34.41 41.91 22.05
CA LYS A 933 -33.57 42.49 23.12
C LYS A 933 -34.38 43.22 24.19
N GLN A 934 -35.57 43.72 23.84
CA GLN A 934 -36.51 44.34 24.79
C GLN A 934 -37.41 43.30 25.50
N CYS A 935 -37.36 42.03 25.06
CA CYS A 935 -38.21 40.92 25.50
C CYS A 935 -37.39 39.67 25.87
N THR A 936 -36.32 39.82 26.67
CA THR A 936 -35.37 38.72 26.97
C THR A 936 -36.00 37.50 27.63
N GLN A 937 -37.07 37.68 28.42
CA GLN A 937 -37.83 36.59 29.07
C GLN A 937 -38.57 35.69 28.06
N LEU A 938 -38.96 36.21 26.90
CA LEU A 938 -39.67 35.45 25.86
C LEU A 938 -38.77 34.34 25.28
N GLN A 939 -37.51 34.67 25.02
CA GLN A 939 -36.53 33.70 24.51
C GLN A 939 -36.34 32.55 25.50
N THR A 940 -36.11 32.86 26.78
CA THR A 940 -35.96 31.84 27.82
C THR A 940 -37.20 30.98 28.00
N HIS A 941 -38.41 31.57 27.86
CA HIS A 941 -39.65 30.80 27.94
C HIS A 941 -39.89 29.90 26.72
N ILE A 942 -39.64 30.36 25.49
CA ILE A 942 -39.76 29.52 24.29
C ILE A 942 -38.80 28.32 24.37
N VAL A 943 -37.58 28.56 24.86
CA VAL A 943 -36.59 27.50 25.08
C VAL A 943 -37.08 26.52 26.15
N ASN A 944 -37.58 27.00 27.29
CA ASN A 944 -38.14 26.14 28.35
C ASN A 944 -39.35 25.32 27.90
N ILE A 945 -40.26 25.91 27.12
CA ILE A 945 -41.43 25.19 26.56
C ILE A 945 -40.97 24.10 25.59
N TYR A 946 -39.95 24.37 24.77
CA TYR A 946 -39.37 23.34 23.92
C TYR A 946 -38.77 22.20 24.75
N HIS A 947 -38.06 22.49 25.84
CA HIS A 947 -37.55 21.47 26.77
C HIS A 947 -38.67 20.64 27.41
N GLU A 948 -39.72 21.27 27.91
CA GLU A 948 -40.89 20.58 28.49
C GLU A 948 -41.60 19.71 27.45
N SER A 949 -41.73 20.18 26.20
CA SER A 949 -42.35 19.40 25.12
C SER A 949 -41.57 18.11 24.77
N LEU A 950 -40.25 18.13 24.97
CA LEU A 950 -39.38 16.97 24.77
C LEU A 950 -39.42 15.98 25.95
N SER A 951 -39.65 16.46 27.18
CA SER A 951 -39.66 15.64 28.39
C SER A 951 -41.00 14.94 28.66
N ILE A 952 -42.13 15.54 28.24
CA ILE A 952 -43.49 15.04 28.53
C ILE A 952 -43.88 13.80 27.69
N GLN A 953 -43.21 13.53 26.56
CA GLN A 953 -43.53 12.37 25.73
C GLN A 953 -43.02 11.06 26.33
N LYS A 954 -43.93 10.15 26.71
CA LYS A 954 -43.60 8.73 26.96
C LYS A 954 -42.81 8.18 25.75
N ASN A 955 -41.67 7.54 26.00
CA ASN A 955 -40.73 6.97 25.02
C ASN A 955 -39.82 8.00 24.27
N SER A 956 -39.51 9.16 24.86
CA SER A 956 -38.57 10.14 24.28
C SER A 956 -37.18 9.54 23.99
N SER A 957 -36.64 8.70 24.88
CA SER A 957 -35.34 8.03 24.69
C SER A 957 -35.33 7.04 23.53
N GLU A 958 -36.38 6.23 23.35
CA GLU A 958 -36.51 5.30 22.22
C GLU A 958 -36.64 6.03 20.88
N LYS A 959 -37.35 7.17 20.85
CA LYS A 959 -37.47 8.00 19.65
C LYS A 959 -36.14 8.65 19.26
N ILE A 960 -35.37 9.13 20.24
CA ILE A 960 -34.02 9.66 20.02
C ILE A 960 -33.09 8.55 19.51
N TYR A 961 -33.12 7.38 20.13
CA TYR A 961 -32.37 6.20 19.66
C TYR A 961 -32.71 5.89 18.21
N LYS A 962 -34.01 5.81 17.88
CA LYS A 962 -34.47 5.53 16.53
C LYS A 962 -34.01 6.59 15.53
N MET A 963 -34.05 7.87 15.89
CA MET A 963 -33.50 8.95 15.05
C MET A 963 -32.01 8.76 14.80
N ILE A 964 -31.22 8.54 15.85
CA ILE A 964 -29.77 8.36 15.74
C ILE A 964 -29.44 7.13 14.89
N TYR A 965 -30.19 6.04 15.07
CA TYR A 965 -30.07 4.81 14.29
C TYR A 965 -30.41 5.03 12.81
N ASP A 966 -31.52 5.73 12.51
CA ASP A 966 -31.94 6.02 11.14
C ASP A 966 -30.94 6.95 10.43
N ILE A 967 -30.42 7.98 11.11
CA ILE A 967 -29.35 8.84 10.59
C ILE A 967 -28.09 8.01 10.32
N SER A 968 -27.71 7.15 11.27
CA SER A 968 -26.54 6.27 11.14
C SER A 968 -26.66 5.35 9.93
N LYS A 969 -27.86 4.80 9.71
CA LYS A 969 -28.19 3.98 8.55
C LYS A 969 -28.12 4.77 7.24
N ASP A 970 -28.66 5.99 7.22
CA ASP A 970 -28.62 6.86 6.04
C ASP A 970 -27.19 7.26 5.64
N ILE A 971 -26.30 7.51 6.62
CA ILE A 971 -24.88 7.79 6.37
C ILE A 971 -24.20 6.57 5.75
N LEU A 972 -24.36 5.38 6.33
CA LEU A 972 -23.75 4.15 5.81
C LEU A 972 -24.30 3.72 4.45
N CYS A 973 -25.57 4.02 4.16
CA CYS A 973 -26.15 3.80 2.82
C CYS A 973 -25.78 4.89 1.81
N GLY A 974 -24.97 5.90 2.18
CA GLY A 974 -24.57 6.99 1.30
C GLY A 974 -25.70 7.96 0.94
N LYS A 975 -26.81 7.97 1.68
CA LYS A 975 -27.92 8.92 1.50
C LYS A 975 -27.62 10.28 2.12
N ARG A 976 -26.75 10.30 3.14
CA ARG A 976 -26.23 11.51 3.80
C ARG A 976 -24.71 11.53 3.69
N PHE A 977 -24.15 12.70 3.40
CA PHE A 977 -22.70 12.89 3.22
C PHE A 977 -22.00 13.52 4.43
N ASP A 978 -22.77 14.19 5.30
CA ASP A 978 -22.27 14.80 6.52
C ASP A 978 -21.92 13.74 7.58
N GLY A 979 -20.97 14.07 8.46
CA GLY A 979 -20.66 13.27 9.64
C GLY A 979 -21.86 13.08 10.57
N LEU A 980 -21.78 12.12 11.48
CA LEU A 980 -22.87 11.81 12.43
C LEU A 980 -23.19 13.03 13.31
N VAL A 981 -22.16 13.68 13.84
CA VAL A 981 -22.26 14.90 14.66
C VAL A 981 -22.98 16.00 13.89
N ASN A 982 -22.51 16.32 12.69
CA ASN A 982 -23.09 17.38 11.86
C ASN A 982 -24.52 17.05 11.42
N SER A 983 -24.79 15.78 11.11
CA SER A 983 -26.13 15.31 10.72
C SER A 983 -27.13 15.44 11.85
N ILE A 984 -26.74 15.04 13.07
CA ILE A 984 -27.60 15.18 14.26
C ILE A 984 -27.79 16.65 14.60
N GLN A 985 -26.73 17.45 14.58
CA GLN A 985 -26.82 18.88 14.84
C GLN A 985 -27.72 19.60 13.82
N SER A 986 -27.62 19.24 12.53
CA SER A 986 -28.49 19.77 11.49
C SER A 986 -29.95 19.37 11.75
N GLN A 987 -30.22 18.10 12.08
CA GLN A 987 -31.56 17.60 12.36
C GLN A 987 -32.20 18.28 13.58
N THR A 988 -31.45 18.44 14.68
CA THR A 988 -31.94 19.09 15.90
C THR A 988 -32.12 20.59 15.70
N ARG A 989 -31.19 21.23 14.98
CA ARG A 989 -31.30 22.64 14.58
C ARG A 989 -32.52 22.89 13.71
N ILE A 990 -32.80 22.04 12.72
CA ILE A 990 -33.99 22.17 11.85
C ILE A 990 -35.27 22.00 12.66
N SER A 991 -35.33 21.01 13.56
CA SER A 991 -36.48 20.79 14.43
C SER A 991 -36.75 22.01 15.32
N PHE A 992 -35.71 22.53 15.97
CA PHE A 992 -35.81 23.72 16.81
C PHE A 992 -36.15 24.98 16.01
N ALA A 993 -35.51 25.19 14.86
CA ALA A 993 -35.79 26.32 13.97
C ALA A 993 -37.23 26.30 13.45
N ASN A 994 -37.77 25.12 13.11
CA ASN A 994 -39.17 24.98 12.72
C ASN A 994 -40.12 25.27 13.88
N PHE A 995 -39.82 24.79 15.09
CA PHE A 995 -40.60 25.09 16.29
C PHE A 995 -40.65 26.60 16.57
N VAL A 996 -39.49 27.25 16.60
CA VAL A 996 -39.36 28.71 16.79
C VAL A 996 -40.05 29.47 15.66
N SER A 997 -39.85 29.07 14.41
CA SER A 997 -40.47 29.72 13.24
C SER A 997 -41.99 29.64 13.27
N ASN A 998 -42.56 28.52 13.72
CA ASN A 998 -44.00 28.35 13.83
C ASN A 998 -44.61 29.19 14.95
N ILE A 999 -43.91 29.31 16.09
CA ILE A 999 -44.30 30.23 17.17
C ILE A 999 -44.27 31.67 16.66
N PHE A 1000 -43.20 32.09 16.00
CA PHE A 1000 -43.12 33.44 15.45
C PHE A 1000 -44.16 33.68 14.34
N LYS A 1001 -44.46 32.70 13.49
CA LYS A 1001 -45.55 32.77 12.51
C LYS A 1001 -46.89 33.05 13.19
N PHE A 1002 -47.23 32.31 14.25
CA PHE A 1002 -48.46 32.50 15.01
C PHE A 1002 -48.50 33.89 15.68
N ILE A 1003 -47.42 34.28 16.36
CA ILE A 1003 -47.33 35.59 17.00
C ILE A 1003 -47.48 36.73 15.98
N ILE A 1004 -46.80 36.63 14.83
CA ILE A 1004 -46.74 37.70 13.84
C ILE A 1004 -48.04 37.80 13.03
N ASN A 1005 -48.67 36.68 12.68
CA ASN A 1005 -49.92 36.66 11.91
C ASN A 1005 -51.16 36.97 12.76
N ASP A 1006 -51.24 36.41 13.98
CA ASP A 1006 -52.48 36.48 14.77
C ASP A 1006 -52.46 37.62 15.80
N TYR A 1007 -51.28 38.07 16.25
CA TYR A 1007 -51.15 39.08 17.32
C TYR A 1007 -50.35 40.33 16.89
N GLY A 1008 -49.53 40.23 15.84
CA GLY A 1008 -48.67 41.30 15.33
C GLY A 1008 -47.48 41.64 16.23
N LEU A 1009 -46.37 42.11 15.66
CA LEU A 1009 -45.14 42.40 16.43
C LEU A 1009 -45.32 43.47 17.53
N ASP A 1010 -46.27 44.40 17.36
CA ASP A 1010 -46.53 45.48 18.32
C ASP A 1010 -47.15 45.00 19.66
N THR A 1011 -47.76 43.81 19.71
CA THR A 1011 -48.31 43.26 20.97
C THR A 1011 -47.25 42.63 21.87
N LEU A 1012 -46.16 42.08 21.31
CA LEU A 1012 -45.04 41.53 22.08
C LEU A 1012 -44.42 42.58 23.02
N LEU A 1013 -44.27 43.80 22.54
CA LEU A 1013 -43.69 44.90 23.31
C LEU A 1013 -44.62 45.39 24.42
N LYS A 1014 -45.94 45.38 24.22
CA LYS A 1014 -46.91 45.74 25.26
C LYS A 1014 -46.89 44.76 26.43
N LEU A 1015 -46.77 43.46 26.13
CA LEU A 1015 -46.74 42.40 27.16
C LEU A 1015 -45.46 42.42 28.00
N SER A 1016 -44.34 42.90 27.44
CA SER A 1016 -43.09 43.10 28.20
C SER A 1016 -43.24 44.09 29.38
N THR A 1017 -44.19 45.03 29.29
CA THR A 1017 -44.39 46.11 30.27
C THR A 1017 -45.42 45.77 31.36
N THR A 1018 -46.16 44.68 31.20
CA THR A 1018 -47.21 44.24 32.13
C THR A 1018 -46.74 43.06 32.98
N ASN A 1019 -46.90 43.13 34.31
CA ASN A 1019 -46.50 42.08 35.28
C ASN A 1019 -47.15 40.69 35.07
N THR A 1020 -48.00 40.51 34.05
CA THR A 1020 -48.73 39.26 33.77
C THR A 1020 -47.92 38.21 32.99
N GLY A 1021 -46.68 38.52 32.58
CA GLY A 1021 -45.78 37.58 31.92
C GLY A 1021 -46.23 37.13 30.51
N TYR A 1022 -45.32 36.50 29.76
CA TYR A 1022 -45.62 35.96 28.43
C TYR A 1022 -46.46 34.66 28.48
N ASP A 1023 -46.62 34.07 29.67
CA ASP A 1023 -47.34 32.80 29.90
C ASP A 1023 -48.78 32.84 29.38
N SER A 1024 -49.48 33.96 29.55
CA SER A 1024 -50.86 34.08 29.07
C SER A 1024 -50.99 34.03 27.54
N LEU A 1025 -50.00 34.53 26.80
CA LEU A 1025 -49.96 34.48 25.33
C LEU A 1025 -49.47 33.12 24.85
N LEU A 1026 -48.45 32.58 25.51
CA LEU A 1026 -47.85 31.29 25.17
C LEU A 1026 -48.80 30.12 25.53
N ASN A 1027 -49.63 30.20 26.57
CA ASN A 1027 -50.61 29.17 26.92
C ASN A 1027 -51.80 29.09 25.94
N LEU A 1028 -52.00 30.10 25.09
CA LEU A 1028 -53.01 30.09 24.02
C LEU A 1028 -52.54 29.37 22.76
N ILE A 1029 -51.24 29.08 22.68
CA ILE A 1029 -50.62 28.35 21.58
C ILE A 1029 -50.87 26.86 21.82
N ASP A 1030 -51.61 26.21 20.92
CA ASP A 1030 -51.74 24.75 20.96
C ASP A 1030 -50.44 24.09 20.48
N TYR A 1031 -49.53 23.85 21.43
CA TYR A 1031 -48.25 23.18 21.17
C TYR A 1031 -48.41 21.80 20.53
N SER A 1032 -49.56 21.14 20.71
CA SER A 1032 -49.83 19.82 20.11
C SER A 1032 -50.05 19.88 18.60
N SER A 1033 -50.38 21.06 18.04
CA SER A 1033 -50.54 21.27 16.60
C SER A 1033 -49.22 21.49 15.86
N PHE A 1034 -48.19 22.00 16.55
CA PHE A 1034 -46.83 22.16 16.01
C PHE A 1034 -46.02 20.87 16.10
N ILE A 1035 -46.45 19.96 16.97
CA ILE A 1035 -46.01 18.58 17.02
C ILE A 1035 -46.83 17.84 15.95
N VAL A 1036 -46.22 17.55 14.80
CA VAL A 1036 -46.89 16.85 13.69
C VAL A 1036 -47.62 15.60 14.19
N ASN A 1037 -48.94 15.70 14.36
CA ASN A 1037 -49.84 14.58 14.69
C ASN A 1037 -50.02 13.72 13.44
N ASN A 1038 -49.03 12.87 13.16
CA ASN A 1038 -49.22 11.66 12.39
C ASN A 1038 -48.43 10.58 13.10
N ASN A 1039 -49.13 9.55 13.57
CA ASN A 1039 -48.55 8.44 14.33
C ASN A 1039 -47.42 7.67 13.59
N ASP A 1040 -47.11 8.03 12.33
CA ASP A 1040 -46.04 7.43 11.52
C ASP A 1040 -44.92 8.41 11.07
N LYS A 1041 -44.96 9.71 11.43
CA LYS A 1041 -43.88 10.65 11.08
C LYS A 1041 -43.26 11.29 12.32
N ASN A 1042 -42.03 10.88 12.62
CA ASN A 1042 -41.24 11.38 13.73
C ASN A 1042 -41.10 12.93 13.63
N ILE A 1043 -41.29 13.63 14.75
CA ILE A 1043 -41.00 15.08 14.95
C ILE A 1043 -39.57 15.45 14.49
N LEU A 1044 -38.69 14.45 14.47
CA LEU A 1044 -37.29 14.53 14.07
C LEU A 1044 -37.03 14.06 12.63
N SER A 1045 -38.05 13.80 11.81
CA SER A 1045 -37.90 13.28 10.43
C SER A 1045 -38.49 14.18 9.34
N SER A 1046 -39.13 15.30 9.69
CA SER A 1046 -39.72 16.20 8.70
C SER A 1046 -38.63 17.02 7.99
N SER A 1047 -38.27 16.57 6.79
CA SER A 1047 -37.47 17.31 5.80
C SER A 1047 -38.25 18.44 5.10
N THR A 1048 -39.32 18.95 5.72
CA THR A 1048 -40.15 20.01 5.13
C THR A 1048 -39.61 21.37 5.51
N THR A 1049 -38.52 21.78 4.86
CA THR A 1049 -37.98 23.16 4.92
C THR A 1049 -38.63 24.10 3.90
N ASN A 1050 -39.57 23.61 3.07
CA ASN A 1050 -40.08 24.35 1.90
C ASN A 1050 -41.44 25.04 2.09
N GLU A 1051 -42.00 25.11 3.30
CA GLU A 1051 -43.23 25.89 3.47
C GLU A 1051 -42.89 27.39 3.52
N VAL A 1052 -43.22 28.09 2.44
CA VAL A 1052 -43.17 29.56 2.37
C VAL A 1052 -44.12 30.13 3.42
N ILE A 1053 -43.60 30.98 4.31
CA ILE A 1053 -44.40 31.62 5.35
C ILE A 1053 -45.05 32.86 4.75
N GLN A 1054 -46.32 32.73 4.36
CA GLN A 1054 -47.10 33.86 3.91
C GLN A 1054 -47.54 34.70 5.10
N LEU A 1055 -47.20 35.99 5.06
CA LEU A 1055 -47.81 37.00 5.94
C LEU A 1055 -49.14 37.40 5.30
N THR A 1056 -50.23 36.80 5.79
CA THR A 1056 -51.60 37.07 5.35
C THR A 1056 -52.34 37.91 6.39
N CYS A 1057 -53.04 38.95 5.95
CA CYS A 1057 -54.06 39.58 6.78
C CYS A 1057 -55.27 38.64 6.83
N HIS A 1058 -55.40 37.77 7.83
CA HIS A 1058 -56.65 37.04 8.04
C HIS A 1058 -57.75 37.87 8.70
N TYR A 1059 -57.43 39.07 9.17
CA TYR A 1059 -58.42 40.02 9.65
C TYR A 1059 -58.23 41.36 8.93
N SER A 1060 -59.16 41.64 8.01
CA SER A 1060 -59.46 43.01 7.59
C SER A 1060 -59.76 43.81 8.85
N TYR A 1061 -58.84 44.68 9.26
CA TYR A 1061 -59.01 45.68 10.33
C TYR A 1061 -59.73 45.18 11.59
N ILE A 1062 -58.95 44.72 12.57
CA ILE A 1062 -58.87 45.17 13.98
C ILE A 1062 -58.13 44.05 14.76
N PRO A 1063 -56.96 44.28 15.39
CA PRO A 1063 -56.48 43.39 16.44
C PRO A 1063 -57.17 43.77 17.74
N GLU A 1064 -58.35 43.20 17.91
CA GLU A 1064 -58.99 42.97 19.19
C GLU A 1064 -58.09 41.99 19.95
N THR A 1065 -57.12 42.53 20.71
CA THR A 1065 -56.23 41.74 21.59
C THR A 1065 -57.00 40.76 22.48
N PRO A 1066 -56.38 39.77 23.15
CA PRO A 1066 -57.04 38.88 24.12
C PRO A 1066 -57.88 39.60 25.19
N LEU A 1067 -57.52 40.85 25.49
CA LEU A 1067 -58.27 41.77 26.34
C LEU A 1067 -59.68 42.07 25.81
N TYR A 1068 -59.82 42.17 24.49
CA TYR A 1068 -61.03 42.60 23.83
C TYR A 1068 -62.13 41.53 23.88
N TYR A 1069 -61.83 40.26 23.69
CA TYR A 1069 -62.85 39.21 23.79
C TYR A 1069 -63.41 39.08 25.23
N LEU A 1070 -62.55 39.24 26.24
CA LEU A 1070 -62.95 39.30 27.66
C LEU A 1070 -63.80 40.55 27.98
N ILE A 1071 -63.51 41.68 27.34
CA ILE A 1071 -64.26 42.94 27.46
C ILE A 1071 -65.61 42.84 26.71
N HIS A 1072 -65.65 42.25 25.52
CA HIS A 1072 -66.85 42.05 24.71
C HIS A 1072 -67.85 41.12 25.40
N GLN A 1073 -67.40 40.02 26.02
CA GLN A 1073 -68.28 39.14 26.79
C GLN A 1073 -68.88 39.83 28.03
N ARG A 1074 -68.11 40.67 28.74
CA ARG A 1074 -68.61 41.45 29.88
C ARG A 1074 -69.59 42.54 29.48
N ILE A 1075 -69.31 43.26 28.39
CA ILE A 1075 -70.18 44.32 27.85
C ILE A 1075 -71.49 43.72 27.32
N LYS A 1076 -71.43 42.59 26.60
CA LYS A 1076 -72.62 41.89 26.12
C LYS A 1076 -73.51 41.41 27.26
N SER A 1077 -72.92 40.86 28.33
CA SER A 1077 -73.64 40.46 29.55
C SER A 1077 -74.34 41.63 30.27
N CYS A 1078 -73.72 42.82 30.29
CA CYS A 1078 -74.31 44.02 30.87
C CYS A 1078 -75.38 44.65 29.96
N ALA A 1079 -75.16 44.65 28.64
CA ALA A 1079 -76.10 45.16 27.66
C ALA A 1079 -77.40 44.33 27.62
N ASP A 1080 -77.30 42.99 27.69
CA ASP A 1080 -78.46 42.10 27.71
C ASP A 1080 -79.33 42.30 28.97
N LYS A 1081 -78.71 42.60 30.12
CA LYS A 1081 -79.42 42.94 31.37
C LYS A 1081 -80.15 44.29 31.31
N ILE A 1082 -79.59 45.26 30.59
CA ILE A 1082 -80.20 46.59 30.40
C ILE A 1082 -81.33 46.50 29.36
N LYS A 1083 -81.11 45.73 28.27
CA LYS A 1083 -82.09 45.50 27.22
C LYS A 1083 -83.35 44.79 27.74
N GLN A 1084 -83.21 43.83 28.67
CA GLN A 1084 -84.35 43.22 29.36
C GLN A 1084 -85.13 44.19 30.25
N LYS A 1085 -84.47 45.18 30.87
CA LYS A 1085 -85.14 46.19 31.69
C LYS A 1085 -85.88 47.25 30.87
N ILE A 1086 -85.37 47.58 29.68
CA ILE A 1086 -85.97 48.57 28.77
C ILE A 1086 -87.13 47.96 27.97
N LEU A 1087 -87.01 46.69 27.53
CA LEU A 1087 -88.06 46.00 26.77
C LEU A 1087 -89.34 45.71 27.58
N LEU A 1088 -89.29 45.72 28.92
CA LEU A 1088 -90.48 45.63 29.77
C LEU A 1088 -91.01 47.00 30.23
N GLY A 1089 -90.30 48.09 29.91
CA GLY A 1089 -90.66 49.47 30.32
C GLY A 1089 -91.27 50.34 29.21
N GLU A 1090 -91.10 50.00 27.93
CA GLU A 1090 -91.51 50.84 26.80
C GLU A 1090 -92.61 50.23 25.91
N ASN A 1091 -93.61 49.58 26.51
CA ASN A 1091 -94.95 49.48 25.93
C ASN A 1091 -95.94 50.15 26.88
N GLU A 1092 -95.80 51.47 27.00
CA GLU A 1092 -96.89 52.35 27.41
C GLU A 1092 -98.08 52.20 26.46
N TYR A 1093 -99.27 52.19 27.06
CA TYR A 1093 -100.44 52.96 26.60
C TYR A 1093 -100.84 52.90 25.12
N LYS A 1094 -101.88 52.09 24.85
CA LYS A 1094 -103.15 52.40 24.13
C LYS A 1094 -103.86 51.05 23.94
N GLY A 1095 -105.01 50.71 24.50
CA GLY A 1095 -106.11 51.49 25.04
C GLY A 1095 -107.41 51.13 24.33
N SER A 1096 -108.01 49.97 24.65
CA SER A 1096 -109.46 49.66 24.74
C SER A 1096 -109.66 48.15 24.91
#